data_AF-A0A968LM35-F1
#
_entry.id   AF-A0A968LM35-F1
#
_cell.length_a   1.000
_cell.length_b   1.000
_cell.length_c   1.000
_cell.angle_alpha   90.00
_cell.angle_beta   90.00
_cell.angle_gamma   90.00
#
_symmetry.space_group_name_H-M   'P 1'
#
loop_
_entity.id
_entity.type
_entity.pdbx_description
1 polymer ?
#
loop_
_entity_poly.entity_id
_entity_poly.type
_entity_poly.pdbx_seq_one_letter_code
_entity_poly.pdbx_strand_id
1 'polypeptide(L)'
;MLERPEIDELDDQLQRVVAGSELGGTESRILRARVREALERVATLWQREHEALRAALDQAGGEFTVIEQACAAQVAISRQMQRLREEYLLKELARRGFLPGHGFPTHVVPLVNSTMEDLERDKWKQDAAARMGARRRSLESDREYPTRELPVAIREYAPGNAVILDGRIYQSSGVTLNWKIPAGRVDERTEIQSFRFWWRCENCEIQDLSSVRIESCPSCGLPVRSTFYMQPSGFAVPLGYRAHNRLDERRFVKITRPQIGVGEPWRPLEAPGYGRMRSSSNGMIFHQSKGVIGLGYAICLRCGFAASEYNPRSGDRDGDMPTDIAEHKRLRGQRDPGEQRCPGTAQSTSIKRYVALGGQLETDVFELQLCDPESGRTLDKQLTSTLAVALRRALAEDVGVEDREIGWAINAYGSGAKEYSLVLFDTATGGAGFVMQARRQLRKLLARAREILACERGCDRACHACLLTFDTQNAIADIDRTQALEFLHERFMAGFTLPVDLQVFGPGIGQLEHDGLGGAIERERGRGRGSELRLYLGGAVERWDLFEWDMRPFLLAWGTHMQVRLIVDDKLLVKLPDEVRSVLAGLIEWSPRISVHERHEHPEPRGLLAELATGGGVVRWASTDGNCLEPGPALSEPGRMCLIAEFEREQLQPVESPLVSVHRLRPAPPRGFKSLELRTELDGRLSNFGARFWALVLPHANDLARKLGNGATITALEYSDRYVKSPLVVRLVAELIGGFVEHAAANVGAETSVKITCMQVQPERGKRNRNLVHSDWPSGRSRDDVLAGLLTRRLGNRVATPTLDTDERYNIAHARGFFVRFGDGTSWTLRLDEGMGFMHTEDGRGFPFAQPVKVQIEHLDKLDVQLDKYLPLFPSQLFIGQTVE
;
A
#
# COMPACT_ATOMS: atom_id res chain seq x y z
N MET A 1 -33.12 9.36 3.18
CA MET A 1 -32.53 9.55 4.52
C MET A 1 -32.48 8.18 5.17
N LEU A 2 -31.31 7.54 5.16
CA LEU A 2 -31.07 6.44 6.10
C LEU A 2 -30.77 7.12 7.44
N GLU A 3 -31.55 6.82 8.47
CA GLU A 3 -31.25 7.26 9.84
C GLU A 3 -29.81 6.83 10.16
N ARG A 4 -28.97 7.77 10.57
CA ARG A 4 -27.62 7.44 11.00
C ARG A 4 -27.78 6.63 12.29
N PRO A 5 -27.37 5.36 12.35
CA PRO A 5 -27.32 4.66 13.63
C PRO A 5 -26.40 5.46 14.56
N GLU A 6 -26.78 5.58 15.84
CA GLU A 6 -25.88 6.08 16.85
C GLU A 6 -24.66 5.16 16.90
N ILE A 7 -23.46 5.74 16.98
CA ILE A 7 -22.18 4.99 16.89
C ILE A 7 -22.12 3.87 17.92
N ASP A 8 -22.75 4.07 19.09
CA ASP A 8 -22.78 3.10 20.18
C ASP A 8 -23.57 1.83 19.83
N GLU A 9 -24.67 1.94 19.07
CA GLU A 9 -25.46 0.78 18.63
C GLU A 9 -24.70 -0.07 17.60
N LEU A 10 -23.95 0.60 16.71
CA LEU A 10 -23.06 -0.08 15.75
C LEU A 10 -21.95 -0.85 16.48
N ASP A 11 -21.44 -0.29 17.59
CA ASP A 11 -20.33 -0.86 18.35
C ASP A 11 -20.72 -2.16 19.04
N ASP A 12 -21.91 -2.21 19.63
CA ASP A 12 -22.47 -3.41 20.23
C ASP A 12 -22.76 -4.51 19.19
N GLN A 13 -23.18 -4.13 17.99
CA GLN A 13 -23.38 -5.07 16.88
C GLN A 13 -22.04 -5.62 16.36
N LEU A 14 -21.03 -4.75 16.21
CA LEU A 14 -19.67 -5.13 15.82
C LEU A 14 -19.07 -6.13 16.80
N GLN A 15 -19.18 -5.87 18.11
CA GLN A 15 -18.69 -6.80 19.15
C GLN A 15 -19.35 -8.17 19.06
N ARG A 16 -20.66 -8.21 18.75
CA ARG A 16 -21.38 -9.47 18.54
C ARG A 16 -20.89 -10.24 17.32
N VAL A 17 -20.56 -9.55 16.23
CA VAL A 17 -20.10 -10.17 14.98
C VAL A 17 -18.67 -10.71 15.10
N VAL A 18 -17.78 -9.99 15.78
CA VAL A 18 -16.37 -10.43 15.91
C VAL A 18 -16.18 -11.47 17.02
N ALA A 19 -17.17 -11.72 17.87
CA ALA A 19 -17.10 -12.70 18.93
C ALA A 19 -16.78 -14.11 18.38
N GLY A 20 -15.72 -14.73 18.88
CA GLY A 20 -15.26 -16.05 18.43
C GLY A 20 -14.44 -16.06 17.14
N SER A 21 -14.12 -14.90 16.55
CA SER A 21 -13.17 -14.76 15.43
C SER A 21 -11.76 -14.37 15.91
N GLU A 22 -10.78 -14.31 15.00
CA GLU A 22 -9.45 -13.75 15.31
C GLU A 22 -9.48 -12.26 15.71
N LEU A 23 -10.58 -11.55 15.40
CA LEU A 23 -10.83 -10.18 15.81
C LEU A 23 -11.59 -10.11 17.15
N GLY A 24 -11.96 -11.24 17.73
CA GLY A 24 -12.67 -11.33 18.99
C GLY A 24 -11.89 -10.69 20.14
N GLY A 25 -12.52 -9.76 20.85
CA GLY A 25 -11.85 -8.97 21.91
C GLY A 25 -11.23 -7.67 21.42
N THR A 26 -11.19 -7.41 20.10
CA THR A 26 -10.79 -6.11 19.53
C THR A 26 -11.90 -5.07 19.73
N GLU A 27 -11.56 -3.90 20.26
CA GLU A 27 -12.53 -2.80 20.45
C GLU A 27 -13.11 -2.31 19.12
N SER A 28 -14.41 -2.00 19.11
CA SER A 28 -15.13 -1.55 17.91
C SER A 28 -14.51 -0.30 17.28
N ARG A 29 -13.98 0.63 18.08
CA ARG A 29 -13.32 1.86 17.56
C ARG A 29 -12.09 1.56 16.71
N ILE A 30 -11.37 0.49 17.05
CA ILE A 30 -10.14 0.08 16.35
C ILE A 30 -10.51 -0.58 15.05
N LEU A 31 -11.57 -1.39 15.05
CA LEU A 31 -12.14 -1.95 13.82
C LEU A 31 -12.60 -0.83 12.88
N ARG A 32 -13.29 0.20 13.40
CA ARG A 32 -13.67 1.39 12.61
C ARG A 32 -12.47 2.14 12.05
N ALA A 33 -11.44 2.35 12.85
CA ALA A 33 -10.21 3.02 12.40
C ALA A 33 -9.53 2.23 11.27
N ARG A 34 -9.43 0.90 11.39
CA ARG A 34 -8.91 0.02 10.33
C ARG A 34 -9.73 0.09 9.05
N VAL A 35 -11.07 0.12 9.16
CA VAL A 35 -11.98 0.30 8.02
C VAL A 35 -11.77 1.65 7.35
N ARG A 36 -11.66 2.73 8.12
CA ARG A 36 -11.37 4.08 7.59
C ARG A 36 -10.06 4.09 6.82
N GLU A 37 -8.98 3.58 7.42
CA GLU A 37 -7.67 3.50 6.77
C GLU A 37 -7.72 2.65 5.49
N ALA A 38 -8.46 1.53 5.49
CA ALA A 38 -8.65 0.71 4.29
C ALA A 38 -9.35 1.49 3.18
N LEU A 39 -10.40 2.25 3.50
CA LEU A 39 -11.12 3.05 2.53
C LEU A 39 -10.28 4.22 1.99
N GLU A 40 -9.53 4.89 2.86
CA GLU A 40 -8.58 5.95 2.48
C GLU A 40 -7.50 5.43 1.53
N ARG A 41 -7.00 4.20 1.76
CA ARG A 41 -6.06 3.55 0.84
C ARG A 41 -6.68 3.34 -0.54
N VAL A 42 -7.91 2.83 -0.62
CA VAL A 42 -8.60 2.65 -1.91
C VAL A 42 -8.80 3.98 -2.63
N ALA A 43 -9.23 5.02 -1.90
CA ALA A 43 -9.40 6.37 -2.44
C ALA A 43 -8.08 6.93 -2.99
N THR A 44 -6.99 6.81 -2.22
CA THR A 44 -5.65 7.26 -2.61
C THR A 44 -5.17 6.56 -3.89
N LEU A 45 -5.35 5.23 -3.98
CA LEU A 45 -4.97 4.46 -5.15
C LEU A 45 -5.80 4.84 -6.40
N TRP A 46 -7.09 5.15 -6.23
CA TRP A 46 -7.94 5.62 -7.32
C TRP A 46 -7.51 7.01 -7.80
N GLN A 47 -7.24 7.92 -6.87
CA GLN A 47 -6.75 9.27 -7.18
C GLN A 47 -5.42 9.23 -7.93
N ARG A 48 -4.48 8.37 -7.52
CA ARG A 48 -3.21 8.17 -8.24
C ARG A 48 -3.40 7.69 -9.68
N GLU A 49 -4.27 6.71 -9.89
CA GLU A 49 -4.58 6.22 -11.24
C GLU A 49 -5.18 7.34 -12.11
N HIS A 50 -6.06 8.16 -11.52
CA HIS A 50 -6.65 9.32 -12.18
C HIS A 50 -5.60 10.40 -12.52
N GLU A 51 -4.72 10.74 -11.57
CA GLU A 51 -3.64 11.70 -11.76
C GLU A 51 -2.63 11.25 -12.82
N ALA A 52 -2.29 9.96 -12.85
CA ALA A 52 -1.39 9.39 -13.85
C ALA A 52 -1.98 9.49 -15.26
N LEU A 53 -3.29 9.21 -15.42
CA LEU A 53 -3.97 9.39 -16.69
C LEU A 53 -4.04 10.86 -17.10
N ARG A 54 -4.30 11.77 -16.15
CA ARG A 54 -4.28 13.21 -16.43
C ARG A 54 -2.90 13.68 -16.91
N ALA A 55 -1.84 13.28 -16.21
CA ALA A 55 -0.47 13.62 -16.62
C ALA A 55 -0.11 13.06 -18.00
N ALA A 56 -0.55 11.83 -18.31
CA ALA A 56 -0.37 11.24 -19.63
C ALA A 56 -1.15 12.01 -20.72
N LEU A 57 -2.36 12.50 -20.39
CA LEU A 57 -3.15 13.33 -21.30
C LEU A 57 -2.45 14.67 -21.58
N ASP A 58 -1.92 15.32 -20.55
CA ASP A 58 -1.16 16.57 -20.67
C ASP A 58 0.07 16.38 -21.57
N GLN A 59 0.81 15.28 -21.40
CA GLN A 59 1.93 14.92 -22.27
C GLN A 59 1.52 14.65 -23.72
N ALA A 60 0.30 14.15 -23.94
CA ALA A 60 -0.24 13.88 -25.26
C ALA A 60 -0.85 15.11 -25.94
N GLY A 61 -0.80 16.29 -25.31
CA GLY A 61 -1.34 17.54 -25.86
C GLY A 61 -2.54 18.12 -25.11
N GLY A 62 -2.91 17.56 -23.96
CA GLY A 62 -3.95 18.09 -23.06
C GLY A 62 -5.39 17.75 -23.47
N GLU A 63 -6.35 18.38 -22.79
CA GLU A 63 -7.78 18.24 -23.08
C GLU A 63 -8.14 18.82 -24.46
N PHE A 64 -9.13 18.22 -25.10
CA PHE A 64 -9.63 18.62 -26.42
C PHE A 64 -11.15 18.79 -26.39
N THR A 65 -11.68 19.73 -27.15
CA THR A 65 -13.12 20.00 -27.27
C THR A 65 -13.74 19.32 -28.50
N VAL A 66 -12.94 19.05 -29.54
CA VAL A 66 -13.38 18.39 -30.78
C VAL A 66 -12.53 17.15 -31.05
N ILE A 67 -13.16 15.97 -31.15
CA ILE A 67 -12.47 14.67 -31.30
C ILE A 67 -11.59 14.63 -32.55
N GLU A 68 -11.99 15.27 -33.63
CA GLU A 68 -11.29 15.27 -34.92
C GLU A 68 -9.94 16.01 -34.88
N GLN A 69 -9.75 16.89 -33.89
CA GLN A 69 -8.51 17.64 -33.67
C GLN A 69 -7.57 16.93 -32.67
N ALA A 70 -8.05 15.88 -32.01
CA ALA A 70 -7.29 15.14 -31.00
C ALA A 70 -6.49 14.01 -31.63
N CYS A 71 -5.25 13.80 -31.17
CA CYS A 71 -4.48 12.63 -31.59
C CYS A 71 -5.07 11.34 -31.00
N ALA A 72 -4.75 10.19 -31.61
CA ALA A 72 -5.24 8.89 -31.16
C ALA A 72 -4.90 8.58 -29.69
N ALA A 73 -3.75 9.08 -29.20
CA ALA A 73 -3.34 8.94 -27.81
C ALA A 73 -4.24 9.75 -26.85
N GLN A 74 -4.53 11.02 -27.18
CA GLN A 74 -5.44 11.86 -26.39
C GLN A 74 -6.83 11.21 -26.30
N VAL A 75 -7.38 10.75 -27.42
CA VAL A 75 -8.70 10.10 -27.44
C VAL A 75 -8.68 8.82 -26.60
N ALA A 76 -7.61 8.02 -26.67
CA ALA A 76 -7.49 6.80 -25.87
C ALA A 76 -7.40 7.08 -24.37
N ILE A 77 -6.59 8.05 -23.95
CA ILE A 77 -6.40 8.41 -22.54
C ILE A 77 -7.68 9.05 -21.97
N SER A 78 -8.32 9.98 -22.68
CA SER A 78 -9.59 10.58 -22.24
C SER A 78 -10.69 9.54 -22.03
N ARG A 79 -10.74 8.52 -22.91
CA ARG A 79 -11.65 7.37 -22.76
C ARG A 79 -11.33 6.51 -21.53
N GLN A 80 -10.05 6.27 -21.24
CA GLN A 80 -9.63 5.58 -20.02
C GLN A 80 -10.02 6.37 -18.76
N MET A 81 -9.83 7.71 -18.77
CA MET A 81 -10.22 8.59 -17.67
C MET A 81 -11.74 8.60 -17.44
N GLN A 82 -12.53 8.71 -18.51
CA GLN A 82 -13.99 8.66 -18.41
C GLN A 82 -14.43 7.34 -17.78
N ARG A 83 -13.85 6.21 -18.21
CA ARG A 83 -14.15 4.92 -17.60
C ARG A 83 -13.82 4.88 -16.11
N LEU A 84 -12.63 5.34 -15.71
CA LEU A 84 -12.23 5.34 -14.31
C LEU A 84 -13.22 6.13 -13.43
N ARG A 85 -13.79 7.21 -13.97
CA ARG A 85 -14.80 8.07 -13.31
C ARG A 85 -16.20 7.46 -13.28
N GLU A 86 -16.57 6.71 -14.32
CA GLU A 86 -17.90 6.11 -14.47
C GLU A 86 -17.97 4.66 -13.95
N GLU A 87 -16.85 4.08 -13.48
CA GLU A 87 -16.82 2.72 -12.94
C GLU A 87 -17.69 2.62 -11.66
N TYR A 88 -18.46 1.53 -11.55
CA TYR A 88 -19.38 1.34 -10.42
C TYR A 88 -18.63 1.20 -9.10
N LEU A 89 -18.98 2.02 -8.10
CA LEU A 89 -18.25 2.10 -6.82
C LEU A 89 -18.11 0.74 -6.12
N LEU A 90 -19.18 -0.06 -6.01
CA LEU A 90 -19.09 -1.36 -5.32
C LEU A 90 -18.16 -2.32 -6.06
N LYS A 91 -18.09 -2.24 -7.39
CA LYS A 91 -17.18 -3.04 -8.20
C LYS A 91 -15.73 -2.61 -7.96
N GLU A 92 -15.48 -1.30 -7.86
CA GLU A 92 -14.15 -0.77 -7.56
C GLU A 92 -13.69 -1.15 -6.14
N LEU A 93 -14.58 -1.04 -5.14
CA LEU A 93 -14.30 -1.43 -3.76
C LEU A 93 -14.03 -2.94 -3.62
N ALA A 94 -14.78 -3.79 -4.32
CA ALA A 94 -14.53 -5.24 -4.34
C ALA A 94 -13.23 -5.57 -5.10
N ARG A 95 -12.97 -4.91 -6.23
CA ARG A 95 -11.73 -5.08 -7.01
C ARG A 95 -10.48 -4.74 -6.20
N ARG A 96 -10.56 -3.71 -5.36
CA ARG A 96 -9.46 -3.19 -4.51
C ARG A 96 -9.43 -3.84 -3.11
N GLY A 97 -10.11 -4.98 -2.94
CA GLY A 97 -10.08 -5.77 -1.69
C GLY A 97 -10.78 -5.13 -0.47
N PHE A 98 -11.52 -4.03 -0.63
CA PHE A 98 -12.24 -3.41 0.49
C PHE A 98 -13.57 -4.12 0.79
N LEU A 99 -14.31 -4.53 -0.24
CA LEU A 99 -15.50 -5.38 -0.10
C LEU A 99 -15.14 -6.84 -0.43
N PRO A 100 -15.77 -7.82 0.23
CA PRO A 100 -15.56 -9.22 -0.09
C PRO A 100 -16.00 -9.50 -1.54
N GLY A 101 -15.10 -10.04 -2.34
CA GLY A 101 -15.38 -10.34 -3.75
C GLY A 101 -16.48 -11.39 -3.94
N HIS A 102 -16.66 -12.31 -3.00
CA HIS A 102 -17.63 -13.41 -3.10
C HIS A 102 -19.09 -12.95 -3.04
N GLY A 103 -19.37 -11.77 -2.46
CA GLY A 103 -20.71 -11.20 -2.39
C GLY A 103 -21.12 -10.41 -3.64
N PHE A 104 -20.18 -10.16 -4.56
CA PHE A 104 -20.40 -9.38 -5.76
C PHE A 104 -19.77 -10.09 -6.98
N PRO A 105 -20.54 -10.52 -7.99
CA PRO A 105 -20.01 -11.21 -9.17
C PRO A 105 -19.26 -10.24 -10.10
N THR A 106 -18.16 -9.66 -9.61
CA THR A 106 -17.34 -8.65 -10.29
C THR A 106 -16.35 -9.26 -11.28
N HIS A 107 -16.03 -10.54 -11.08
CA HIS A 107 -15.07 -11.30 -11.87
C HIS A 107 -15.70 -12.54 -12.52
N VAL A 108 -17.01 -12.60 -12.70
CA VAL A 108 -17.67 -13.72 -13.39
C VAL A 108 -17.93 -13.33 -14.83
N VAL A 109 -17.45 -14.14 -15.78
CA VAL A 109 -17.59 -13.86 -17.21
C VAL A 109 -18.29 -15.03 -17.93
N PRO A 110 -19.18 -14.74 -18.90
CA PRO A 110 -19.91 -15.76 -19.63
C PRO A 110 -19.10 -16.29 -20.83
N LEU A 111 -19.40 -17.51 -21.24
CA LEU A 111 -19.14 -18.00 -22.59
C LEU A 111 -20.45 -18.01 -23.38
N VAL A 112 -20.55 -17.10 -24.35
CA VAL A 112 -21.71 -17.01 -25.23
C VAL A 112 -21.59 -18.08 -26.33
N ASN A 113 -22.25 -19.21 -26.11
CA ASN A 113 -22.16 -20.41 -26.94
C ASN A 113 -23.32 -20.60 -27.95
N SER A 114 -24.28 -19.68 -28.00
CA SER A 114 -25.44 -19.81 -28.89
C SER A 114 -25.06 -19.75 -30.37
N THR A 115 -25.51 -20.76 -31.14
CA THR A 115 -25.29 -20.87 -32.60
C THR A 115 -26.56 -20.52 -33.40
N MET A 116 -26.44 -20.37 -34.73
CA MET A 116 -27.60 -20.18 -35.62
C MET A 116 -28.60 -21.33 -35.51
N GLU A 117 -28.12 -22.58 -35.47
CA GLU A 117 -28.97 -23.77 -35.33
C GLU A 117 -29.74 -23.75 -34.00
N ASP A 118 -29.10 -23.30 -32.92
CA ASP A 118 -29.75 -23.16 -31.61
C ASP A 118 -30.80 -22.04 -31.60
N LEU A 119 -30.55 -20.92 -32.29
CA LEU A 119 -31.51 -19.82 -32.40
C LEU A 119 -32.71 -20.17 -33.29
N GLU A 120 -32.49 -20.87 -34.40
CA GLU A 120 -33.55 -21.35 -35.28
C GLU A 120 -34.43 -22.39 -34.60
N ARG A 121 -33.82 -23.34 -33.88
CA ARG A 121 -34.54 -24.35 -33.08
C ARG A 121 -35.42 -23.69 -32.01
N ASP A 122 -34.92 -22.66 -31.34
CA ASP A 122 -35.67 -21.97 -30.29
C ASP A 122 -36.81 -21.11 -30.88
N LYS A 123 -36.59 -20.45 -32.02
CA LYS A 123 -37.66 -19.78 -32.78
C LYS A 123 -38.76 -20.77 -33.17
N TRP A 124 -38.40 -21.95 -33.67
CA TRP A 124 -39.37 -22.98 -34.03
C TRP A 124 -40.19 -23.46 -32.82
N LYS A 125 -39.53 -23.70 -31.67
CA LYS A 125 -40.22 -24.04 -30.41
C LYS A 125 -41.15 -22.93 -29.93
N GLN A 126 -40.75 -21.67 -30.04
CA GLN A 126 -41.59 -20.52 -29.70
C GLN A 126 -42.82 -20.42 -30.60
N ASP A 127 -42.64 -20.56 -31.91
CA ASP A 127 -43.74 -20.51 -32.86
C ASP A 127 -44.72 -21.69 -32.63
N ALA A 128 -44.21 -22.87 -32.25
CA ALA A 128 -45.03 -24.00 -31.83
C ALA A 128 -45.79 -23.74 -30.51
N ALA A 129 -45.14 -23.14 -29.50
CA ALA A 129 -45.76 -22.82 -28.22
C ALA A 129 -46.77 -21.67 -28.31
N ALA A 130 -46.50 -20.66 -29.15
CA ALA A 130 -47.41 -19.55 -29.44
C ALA A 130 -48.69 -20.04 -30.14
N ARG A 131 -48.57 -21.06 -31.02
CA ARG A 131 -49.73 -21.74 -31.61
C ARG A 131 -50.58 -22.50 -30.58
N MET A 132 -50.02 -22.87 -29.43
CA MET A 132 -50.74 -23.50 -28.30
C MET A 132 -51.20 -22.50 -27.22
N GLY A 133 -51.23 -21.20 -27.51
CA GLY A 133 -51.78 -20.18 -26.61
C GLY A 133 -50.86 -19.76 -25.45
N ALA A 134 -49.60 -20.20 -25.43
CA ALA A 134 -48.63 -19.77 -24.44
C ALA A 134 -48.12 -18.35 -24.72
N ARG A 135 -47.96 -17.53 -23.67
CA ARG A 135 -47.48 -16.14 -23.77
C ARG A 135 -46.05 -16.11 -24.31
N ARG A 136 -45.81 -15.38 -25.41
CA ARG A 136 -44.48 -15.18 -26.01
C ARG A 136 -43.54 -14.53 -24.99
N ARG A 137 -42.58 -15.28 -24.43
CA ARG A 137 -41.45 -14.74 -23.64
C ARG A 137 -40.22 -14.59 -24.54
N SER A 138 -39.44 -13.53 -24.34
CA SER A 138 -38.16 -13.35 -25.04
C SER A 138 -37.12 -14.28 -24.43
N LEU A 139 -36.85 -15.44 -25.05
CA LEU A 139 -35.88 -16.41 -24.54
C LEU A 139 -34.41 -15.96 -24.66
N GLU A 140 -34.10 -14.88 -25.40
CA GLU A 140 -32.75 -14.31 -25.41
C GLU A 140 -32.39 -13.62 -24.09
N SER A 141 -33.38 -13.14 -23.31
CA SER A 141 -33.13 -12.57 -21.97
C SER A 141 -33.03 -13.63 -20.86
N ASP A 142 -33.56 -14.83 -21.09
CA ASP A 142 -33.60 -15.94 -20.11
C ASP A 142 -32.57 -17.04 -20.40
N ARG A 143 -31.74 -16.90 -21.45
CA ARG A 143 -30.66 -17.85 -21.74
C ARG A 143 -29.51 -17.62 -20.75
N GLU A 144 -29.41 -18.52 -19.77
CA GLU A 144 -28.23 -18.62 -18.91
C GLU A 144 -27.05 -19.17 -19.72
N TYR A 145 -26.02 -18.35 -19.89
CA TYR A 145 -24.75 -18.79 -20.45
C TYR A 145 -23.91 -19.44 -19.36
N PRO A 146 -23.07 -20.45 -19.69
CA PRO A 146 -22.09 -20.95 -18.75
C PRO A 146 -21.16 -19.82 -18.31
N THR A 147 -21.05 -19.64 -17.00
CA THR A 147 -20.23 -18.60 -16.40
C THR A 147 -19.09 -19.21 -15.59
N ARG A 148 -17.95 -18.52 -15.59
CA ARG A 148 -16.76 -18.88 -14.82
C ARG A 148 -16.16 -17.63 -14.22
N GLU A 149 -15.49 -17.80 -13.08
CA GLU A 149 -14.59 -16.77 -12.58
C GLU A 149 -13.50 -16.47 -13.62
N LEU A 150 -13.12 -15.21 -13.74
CA LEU A 150 -12.26 -14.68 -14.79
C LEU A 150 -10.94 -15.46 -14.94
N PRO A 151 -10.22 -15.82 -13.85
CA PRO A 151 -9.02 -16.67 -13.96
C PRO A 151 -9.29 -18.02 -14.63
N VAL A 152 -10.41 -18.66 -14.28
CA VAL A 152 -10.83 -19.95 -14.83
C VAL A 152 -11.28 -19.78 -16.27
N ALA A 153 -12.05 -18.73 -16.57
CA ALA A 153 -12.48 -18.40 -17.91
C ALA A 153 -11.31 -18.09 -18.86
N ILE A 154 -10.26 -17.39 -18.40
CA ILE A 154 -9.05 -17.17 -19.22
C ILE A 154 -8.35 -18.50 -19.54
N ARG A 155 -8.41 -19.50 -18.66
CA ARG A 155 -7.83 -20.81 -18.90
C ARG A 155 -8.70 -21.70 -19.78
N GLU A 156 -10.01 -21.69 -19.57
CA GLU A 156 -10.97 -22.59 -20.23
C GLU A 156 -11.53 -22.00 -21.53
N TYR A 157 -11.85 -20.70 -21.54
CA TYR A 157 -12.60 -20.04 -22.61
C TYR A 157 -11.75 -19.17 -23.53
N ALA A 158 -10.43 -19.07 -23.31
CA ALA A 158 -9.56 -18.32 -24.20
C ALA A 158 -9.72 -18.77 -25.67
N PRO A 159 -9.64 -17.84 -26.64
CA PRO A 159 -9.80 -18.16 -28.06
C PRO A 159 -8.83 -19.27 -28.50
N GLY A 160 -9.37 -20.27 -29.17
CA GLY A 160 -8.67 -21.49 -29.57
C GLY A 160 -8.95 -22.71 -28.68
N ASN A 161 -9.51 -22.54 -27.49
CA ASN A 161 -9.91 -23.66 -26.63
C ASN A 161 -11.23 -24.30 -27.07
N ALA A 162 -11.28 -25.62 -26.91
CA ALA A 162 -12.50 -26.40 -26.95
C ALA A 162 -13.17 -26.48 -25.56
N VAL A 163 -14.47 -26.24 -25.50
CA VAL A 163 -15.31 -26.27 -24.30
C VAL A 163 -16.43 -27.28 -24.49
N ILE A 164 -16.62 -28.17 -23.52
CA ILE A 164 -17.66 -29.20 -23.58
C ILE A 164 -18.87 -28.73 -22.75
N LEU A 165 -20.03 -28.65 -23.39
CA LEU A 165 -21.30 -28.26 -22.78
C LEU A 165 -22.39 -29.22 -23.28
N ASP A 166 -23.13 -29.84 -22.36
CA ASP A 166 -24.23 -30.76 -22.67
C ASP A 166 -23.88 -31.86 -23.70
N GLY A 167 -22.66 -32.41 -23.58
CA GLY A 167 -22.16 -33.45 -24.47
C GLY A 167 -21.72 -32.98 -25.86
N ARG A 168 -21.75 -31.67 -26.13
CA ARG A 168 -21.30 -31.04 -27.38
C ARG A 168 -20.03 -30.24 -27.16
N ILE A 169 -19.19 -30.18 -28.20
CA ILE A 169 -17.94 -29.42 -28.22
C ILE A 169 -18.18 -28.09 -28.93
N TYR A 170 -17.75 -27.02 -28.28
CA TYR A 170 -17.76 -25.65 -28.76
C TYR A 170 -16.33 -25.12 -28.80
N GLN A 171 -15.98 -24.34 -29.82
CA GLN A 171 -14.69 -23.67 -29.89
C GLN A 171 -14.84 -22.16 -29.65
N SER A 172 -14.22 -21.67 -28.58
CA SER A 172 -14.14 -20.21 -28.35
C SER A 172 -13.26 -19.58 -29.43
N SER A 173 -13.73 -18.50 -30.06
CA SER A 173 -13.04 -17.84 -31.18
C SER A 173 -12.91 -16.33 -31.00
N GLY A 174 -13.19 -15.82 -29.80
CA GLY A 174 -13.12 -14.40 -29.53
C GLY A 174 -13.65 -14.02 -28.16
N VAL A 175 -13.59 -12.72 -27.90
CA VAL A 175 -14.10 -12.08 -26.69
C VAL A 175 -15.42 -11.39 -27.02
N THR A 176 -16.32 -11.31 -26.04
CA THR A 176 -17.43 -10.36 -26.14
C THR A 176 -16.84 -8.97 -25.97
N LEU A 177 -17.02 -8.12 -26.96
CA LEU A 177 -16.86 -6.69 -26.75
C LEU A 177 -18.13 -6.22 -26.03
N ASN A 178 -18.02 -5.38 -25.00
CA ASN A 178 -19.15 -4.76 -24.27
C ASN A 178 -20.24 -4.07 -25.11
N TRP A 179 -20.19 -4.14 -26.44
CA TRP A 179 -21.38 -3.95 -27.26
C TRP A 179 -22.36 -5.11 -27.07
N LYS A 180 -23.47 -4.81 -26.39
CA LYS A 180 -24.75 -5.56 -26.33
C LYS A 180 -24.95 -6.46 -25.10
N ILE A 181 -25.58 -5.89 -24.09
CA ILE A 181 -26.83 -6.49 -23.54
C ILE A 181 -27.96 -5.94 -24.45
N PRO A 182 -28.94 -6.75 -24.93
CA PRO A 182 -29.83 -6.33 -26.01
C PRO A 182 -30.79 -5.17 -25.67
N ALA A 183 -31.24 -4.55 -26.75
CA ALA A 183 -31.99 -3.29 -26.84
C ALA A 183 -33.22 -3.18 -25.92
N GLY A 184 -33.32 -2.02 -25.25
CA GLY A 184 -34.49 -1.59 -24.49
C GLY A 184 -34.22 -0.44 -23.52
N ARG A 185 -32.95 -0.20 -23.15
CA ARG A 185 -32.52 0.99 -22.42
C ARG A 185 -31.11 1.37 -22.87
N VAL A 186 -30.87 2.69 -22.87
CA VAL A 186 -29.57 3.38 -22.94
C VAL A 186 -29.12 3.80 -24.35
N ASP A 187 -28.90 5.12 -24.45
CA ASP A 187 -28.20 5.85 -25.50
C ASP A 187 -26.98 5.10 -26.05
N GLU A 188 -26.73 5.34 -27.33
CA GLU A 188 -25.57 4.90 -28.10
C GLU A 188 -24.23 5.30 -27.43
N ARG A 189 -23.78 4.53 -26.43
CA ARG A 189 -22.47 4.69 -25.80
C ARG A 189 -21.56 3.54 -26.21
N THR A 190 -20.45 3.91 -26.84
CA THR A 190 -19.36 3.00 -27.21
C THR A 190 -18.60 2.61 -25.95
N GLU A 191 -18.96 1.50 -25.30
CA GLU A 191 -18.17 1.00 -24.16
C GLU A 191 -16.79 0.50 -24.64
N ILE A 192 -15.75 1.18 -24.19
CA ILE A 192 -14.35 0.98 -24.58
C ILE A 192 -13.69 -0.11 -23.74
N GLN A 193 -13.03 -1.04 -24.42
CA GLN A 193 -12.42 -2.25 -23.84
C GLN A 193 -11.33 -1.95 -22.79
N SER A 194 -11.12 -2.88 -21.86
CA SER A 194 -10.16 -2.77 -20.76
C SER A 194 -8.72 -3.13 -21.13
N PHE A 195 -8.03 -2.20 -21.79
CA PHE A 195 -6.59 -2.34 -22.07
C PHE A 195 -5.74 -1.79 -20.93
N ARG A 196 -4.78 -2.60 -20.46
CA ARG A 196 -3.86 -2.29 -19.37
C ARG A 196 -2.48 -2.89 -19.60
N PHE A 197 -1.54 -2.54 -18.74
CA PHE A 197 -0.16 -3.04 -18.75
C PHE A 197 0.15 -3.72 -17.43
N TRP A 198 0.60 -4.98 -17.49
CA TRP A 198 1.31 -5.62 -16.39
C TRP A 198 2.81 -5.39 -16.59
N TRP A 199 3.49 -4.75 -15.64
CA TRP A 199 4.91 -4.44 -15.76
C TRP A 199 5.72 -5.11 -14.66
N ARG A 200 6.98 -5.39 -14.98
CA ARG A 200 7.96 -6.03 -14.10
C ARG A 200 9.31 -5.38 -14.23
N CYS A 201 9.91 -5.00 -13.11
CA CYS A 201 11.32 -4.62 -13.06
C CYS A 201 12.19 -5.87 -12.90
N GLU A 202 13.24 -5.99 -13.72
CA GLU A 202 14.19 -7.11 -13.61
C GLU A 202 15.28 -6.85 -12.55
N ASN A 203 15.41 -5.61 -12.07
CA ASN A 203 16.42 -5.22 -11.09
C ASN A 203 15.89 -5.29 -9.65
N CYS A 204 14.83 -4.53 -9.34
CA CYS A 204 14.25 -4.53 -8.00
C CYS A 204 13.10 -5.54 -7.83
N GLU A 205 12.80 -6.31 -8.88
CA GLU A 205 11.85 -7.43 -8.85
C GLU A 205 10.39 -7.05 -8.56
N ILE A 206 10.09 -5.75 -8.47
CA ILE A 206 8.74 -5.22 -8.31
C ILE A 206 7.93 -5.50 -9.58
N GLN A 207 6.69 -5.91 -9.37
CA GLN A 207 5.70 -6.18 -10.41
C GLN A 207 4.42 -5.46 -10.01
N ASP A 208 3.78 -4.79 -10.96
CA ASP A 208 2.53 -4.08 -10.70
C ASP A 208 1.75 -3.85 -11.99
N LEU A 209 0.54 -3.33 -11.84
CA LEU A 209 -0.33 -2.91 -12.91
C LEU A 209 -0.15 -1.42 -13.23
N SER A 210 -0.41 -1.06 -14.48
CA SER A 210 -0.68 0.32 -14.85
C SER A 210 -1.72 0.41 -15.97
N SER A 211 -2.52 1.48 -15.94
CA SER A 211 -3.42 1.83 -17.05
C SER A 211 -2.67 2.48 -18.23
N VAL A 212 -1.45 2.97 -17.98
CA VAL A 212 -0.53 3.54 -18.98
C VAL A 212 0.76 2.72 -19.07
N ARG A 213 1.44 2.78 -20.22
CA ARG A 213 2.72 2.08 -20.36
C ARG A 213 3.76 2.74 -19.44
N ILE A 214 4.35 1.95 -18.56
CA ILE A 214 5.51 2.35 -17.76
C ILE A 214 6.78 1.95 -18.52
N GLU A 215 7.71 2.89 -18.66
CA GLU A 215 9.01 2.65 -19.30
C GLU A 215 10.12 2.41 -18.27
N SER A 216 10.06 3.13 -17.15
CA SER A 216 11.04 3.06 -16.06
C SER A 216 10.35 2.73 -14.73
N CYS A 217 11.01 1.90 -13.93
CA CYS A 217 10.50 1.44 -12.65
C CYS A 217 10.33 2.62 -11.67
N PRO A 218 9.14 2.81 -11.07
CA PRO A 218 8.90 3.89 -10.09
C PRO A 218 9.78 3.81 -8.83
N SER A 219 10.37 2.65 -8.55
CA SER A 219 11.18 2.43 -7.35
C SER A 219 12.69 2.61 -7.59
N CYS A 220 13.22 2.11 -8.71
CA CYS A 220 14.67 2.14 -8.98
C CYS A 220 15.08 2.90 -10.25
N GLY A 221 14.12 3.41 -11.03
CA GLY A 221 14.38 4.18 -12.26
C GLY A 221 14.86 3.37 -13.48
N LEU A 222 15.11 2.06 -13.33
CA LEU A 222 15.58 1.20 -14.42
C LEU A 222 14.44 0.70 -15.33
N PRO A 223 14.72 0.29 -16.57
CA PRO A 223 13.70 -0.17 -17.52
C PRO A 223 12.85 -1.34 -17.00
N VAL A 224 11.59 -1.38 -17.41
CA VAL A 224 10.65 -2.46 -17.07
C VAL A 224 10.23 -3.26 -18.30
N ARG A 225 9.92 -4.55 -18.09
CA ARG A 225 9.23 -5.37 -19.08
C ARG A 225 7.73 -5.25 -18.89
N SER A 226 7.00 -5.01 -19.97
CA SER A 226 5.55 -4.79 -19.92
C SER A 226 4.81 -5.77 -20.82
N THR A 227 3.75 -6.38 -20.28
CA THR A 227 2.77 -7.16 -21.05
C THR A 227 1.53 -6.31 -21.24
N PHE A 228 1.24 -5.97 -22.49
CA PHE A 228 -0.02 -5.32 -22.86
C PHE A 228 -1.14 -6.36 -22.90
N TYR A 229 -2.22 -6.12 -22.16
CA TYR A 229 -3.31 -7.08 -22.06
C TYR A 229 -4.69 -6.41 -22.09
N MET A 230 -5.67 -7.23 -22.43
CA MET A 230 -7.09 -6.91 -22.43
C MET A 230 -7.80 -7.77 -21.39
N GLN A 231 -8.57 -7.15 -20.51
CA GLN A 231 -9.49 -7.89 -19.64
C GLN A 231 -10.78 -8.22 -20.40
N PRO A 232 -11.09 -9.50 -20.66
CA PRO A 232 -12.31 -9.88 -21.35
C PRO A 232 -13.53 -9.69 -20.44
N SER A 233 -14.64 -9.21 -21.01
CA SER A 233 -15.93 -9.20 -20.32
C SER A 233 -16.73 -10.48 -20.50
N GLY A 234 -16.25 -11.36 -21.38
CA GLY A 234 -16.86 -12.61 -21.78
C GLY A 234 -16.15 -13.17 -23.00
N PHE A 235 -16.49 -14.39 -23.33
CA PHE A 235 -15.97 -15.13 -24.47
C PHE A 235 -17.12 -15.55 -25.37
N ALA A 236 -16.85 -15.80 -26.65
CA ALA A 236 -17.91 -16.19 -27.55
C ALA A 236 -17.49 -17.20 -28.61
N VAL A 237 -18.46 -18.03 -28.96
CA VAL A 237 -18.43 -18.94 -30.11
C VAL A 237 -19.00 -18.20 -31.32
N PRO A 238 -18.44 -18.36 -32.53
CA PRO A 238 -19.00 -17.79 -33.75
C PRO A 238 -20.46 -18.21 -33.93
N LEU A 239 -21.32 -17.27 -34.35
CA LEU A 239 -22.74 -17.57 -34.52
C LEU A 239 -22.99 -18.72 -35.53
N GLY A 240 -22.16 -18.81 -36.57
CA GLY A 240 -22.24 -19.87 -37.58
C GLY A 240 -21.45 -21.14 -37.25
N TYR A 241 -20.96 -21.29 -36.01
CA TYR A 241 -20.27 -22.51 -35.59
C TYR A 241 -21.26 -23.68 -35.53
N ARG A 242 -20.78 -24.88 -35.90
CA ARG A 242 -21.55 -26.13 -35.79
C ARG A 242 -20.97 -26.97 -34.67
N ALA A 243 -21.72 -27.09 -33.58
CA ALA A 243 -21.30 -27.91 -32.45
C ALA A 243 -21.28 -29.39 -32.83
N HIS A 244 -20.28 -30.14 -32.35
CA HIS A 244 -20.06 -31.54 -32.69
C HIS A 244 -19.63 -32.34 -31.45
N ASN A 245 -19.67 -33.68 -31.54
CA ASN A 245 -19.35 -34.57 -30.39
C ASN A 245 -18.05 -35.36 -30.62
N ARG A 246 -17.16 -34.87 -31.49
CA ARG A 246 -15.92 -35.56 -31.90
C ARG A 246 -14.77 -35.24 -30.94
N LEU A 247 -14.54 -36.11 -29.96
CA LEU A 247 -13.58 -35.91 -28.85
C LEU A 247 -12.11 -35.91 -29.27
N ASP A 248 -11.80 -36.34 -30.51
CA ASP A 248 -10.49 -36.39 -31.16
C ASP A 248 -9.97 -35.00 -31.60
N GLU A 249 -10.84 -34.02 -31.82
CA GLU A 249 -10.48 -32.72 -32.40
C GLU A 249 -10.21 -31.62 -31.35
N ARG A 250 -9.62 -31.97 -30.19
CA ARG A 250 -9.41 -31.01 -29.10
C ARG A 250 -8.18 -30.13 -29.34
N ARG A 251 -8.41 -28.82 -29.40
CA ARG A 251 -7.35 -27.81 -29.30
C ARG A 251 -7.39 -27.14 -27.93
N PHE A 252 -6.23 -27.06 -27.29
CA PHE A 252 -6.06 -26.37 -26.02
C PHE A 252 -4.91 -25.38 -26.12
N VAL A 253 -5.16 -24.17 -25.65
CA VAL A 253 -4.14 -23.17 -25.39
C VAL A 253 -3.41 -23.57 -24.11
N LYS A 254 -2.08 -23.47 -24.14
CA LYS A 254 -1.25 -23.81 -23.00
C LYS A 254 -1.62 -22.94 -21.79
N ILE A 255 -1.91 -23.59 -20.66
CA ILE A 255 -2.13 -22.90 -19.38
C ILE A 255 -0.82 -22.21 -18.98
N THR A 256 -0.89 -20.90 -18.80
CA THR A 256 0.23 -20.10 -18.31
C THR A 256 0.10 -19.96 -16.79
N ARG A 257 1.21 -20.13 -16.06
CA ARG A 257 1.23 -19.89 -14.61
C ARG A 257 0.94 -18.40 -14.35
N PRO A 258 0.17 -18.06 -13.30
CA PRO A 258 -0.04 -16.66 -12.95
C PRO A 258 1.29 -15.99 -12.62
N GLN A 259 1.38 -14.70 -12.94
CA GLN A 259 2.47 -13.85 -12.43
C GLN A 259 2.00 -13.22 -11.13
N ILE A 260 2.84 -13.25 -10.10
CA ILE A 260 2.46 -12.76 -8.78
C ILE A 260 3.39 -11.63 -8.36
N GLY A 261 2.80 -10.48 -8.05
CA GLY A 261 3.49 -9.31 -7.51
C GLY A 261 3.15 -9.13 -6.03
N VAL A 262 4.14 -9.21 -5.15
CA VAL A 262 3.91 -9.00 -3.71
C VAL A 262 3.83 -7.51 -3.36
N GLY A 263 4.57 -6.66 -4.07
CA GLY A 263 4.58 -5.20 -3.84
C GLY A 263 5.37 -4.74 -2.62
N GLU A 264 5.93 -5.67 -1.85
CA GLU A 264 6.71 -5.42 -0.62
C GLU A 264 8.20 -5.79 -0.80
N PRO A 265 9.12 -5.15 -0.06
CA PRO A 265 10.54 -5.43 -0.14
C PRO A 265 10.89 -6.81 0.46
N TRP A 266 11.96 -7.41 -0.04
CA TRP A 266 12.52 -8.63 0.52
C TRP A 266 13.12 -8.42 1.91
N ARG A 267 13.03 -9.47 2.73
CA ARG A 267 13.67 -9.54 4.04
C ARG A 267 14.51 -10.81 4.13
N PRO A 268 15.74 -10.75 4.66
CA PRO A 268 16.50 -11.97 4.90
C PRO A 268 15.76 -12.88 5.90
N LEU A 269 15.98 -14.18 5.78
CA LEU A 269 15.65 -15.12 6.85
C LEU A 269 16.57 -14.91 8.05
N GLU A 270 16.25 -15.56 9.19
CA GLU A 270 17.01 -15.49 10.44
C GLU A 270 18.50 -15.68 10.21
N ALA A 271 18.85 -16.64 9.35
CA ALA A 271 20.18 -16.82 8.80
C ALA A 271 20.16 -16.42 7.30
N PRO A 272 20.73 -15.26 6.91
CA PRO A 272 20.62 -14.74 5.54
C PRO A 272 21.12 -15.69 4.44
N GLY A 273 22.06 -16.58 4.76
CA GLY A 273 22.57 -17.60 3.83
C GLY A 273 21.53 -18.64 3.39
N TYR A 274 20.41 -18.77 4.12
CA TYR A 274 19.33 -19.70 3.80
C TYR A 274 18.27 -19.08 2.88
N GLY A 275 18.34 -17.77 2.64
CA GLY A 275 17.47 -17.07 1.70
C GLY A 275 16.73 -15.87 2.30
N ARG A 276 15.59 -15.55 1.70
CA ARG A 276 14.80 -14.35 1.97
C ARG A 276 13.30 -14.59 1.76
N MET A 277 12.47 -13.78 2.40
CA MET A 277 11.00 -13.84 2.27
C MET A 277 10.36 -12.46 2.21
N ARG A 278 9.12 -12.41 1.76
CA ARG A 278 8.24 -11.24 1.82
C ARG A 278 6.77 -11.67 1.84
N SER A 279 5.92 -10.80 2.32
CA SER A 279 4.48 -11.04 2.37
C SER A 279 3.72 -9.72 2.20
N SER A 280 2.52 -9.78 1.64
CA SER A 280 1.66 -8.61 1.48
C SER A 280 0.21 -9.03 1.55
N SER A 281 -0.61 -8.24 2.23
CA SER A 281 -2.07 -8.39 2.20
C SER A 281 -2.73 -7.80 0.96
N ASN A 282 -1.92 -7.12 0.13
CA ASN A 282 -2.35 -6.55 -1.13
C ASN A 282 -1.38 -7.08 -2.20
N GLY A 283 -1.26 -8.41 -2.30
CA GLY A 283 -0.51 -9.06 -3.37
C GLY A 283 -1.37 -9.22 -4.62
N MET A 284 -0.77 -9.01 -5.80
CA MET A 284 -1.46 -9.05 -7.09
C MET A 284 -1.19 -10.36 -7.81
N ILE A 285 -2.26 -11.03 -8.23
CA ILE A 285 -2.19 -12.21 -9.08
C ILE A 285 -2.68 -11.86 -10.47
N PHE A 286 -1.78 -11.92 -11.44
CA PHE A 286 -2.08 -11.71 -12.85
C PHE A 286 -2.20 -13.03 -13.60
N HIS A 287 -3.44 -13.40 -13.92
CA HIS A 287 -3.75 -14.51 -14.80
C HIS A 287 -3.72 -14.04 -16.24
N GLN A 288 -3.12 -14.84 -17.12
CA GLN A 288 -3.03 -14.49 -18.53
C GLN A 288 -3.09 -15.70 -19.46
N SER A 289 -3.54 -15.44 -20.68
CA SER A 289 -3.39 -16.30 -21.83
C SER A 289 -2.75 -15.50 -22.97
N LYS A 290 -1.74 -16.09 -23.61
CA LYS A 290 -1.01 -15.50 -24.75
C LYS A 290 -1.16 -16.31 -26.03
N GLY A 291 -2.27 -17.04 -26.17
CA GLY A 291 -2.51 -17.90 -27.33
C GLY A 291 -1.59 -19.12 -27.39
N VAL A 292 -1.73 -19.90 -28.45
CA VAL A 292 -1.12 -21.24 -28.58
C VAL A 292 0.41 -21.21 -28.48
N ILE A 293 1.06 -20.19 -29.05
CA ILE A 293 2.52 -20.06 -29.11
C ILE A 293 3.10 -19.04 -28.12
N GLY A 294 2.27 -18.37 -27.33
CA GLY A 294 2.72 -17.43 -26.30
C GLY A 294 3.03 -15.99 -26.76
N LEU A 295 2.69 -15.61 -28.00
CA LEU A 295 2.92 -14.26 -28.54
C LEU A 295 1.72 -13.29 -28.39
N GLY A 296 0.61 -13.76 -27.83
CA GLY A 296 -0.62 -13.00 -27.68
C GLY A 296 -1.64 -13.27 -28.78
N TYR A 297 -2.65 -12.41 -28.86
CA TYR A 297 -3.76 -12.49 -29.80
C TYR A 297 -3.80 -11.24 -30.70
N ALA A 298 -4.23 -11.45 -31.94
CA ALA A 298 -4.76 -10.42 -32.80
C ALA A 298 -6.29 -10.35 -32.61
N ILE A 299 -6.80 -9.21 -32.13
CA ILE A 299 -8.20 -9.02 -31.74
C ILE A 299 -8.85 -7.96 -32.62
N CYS A 300 -9.95 -8.32 -33.26
CA CYS A 300 -10.79 -7.38 -33.99
C CYS A 300 -11.63 -6.55 -33.03
N LEU A 301 -11.32 -5.26 -32.91
CA LEU A 301 -12.04 -4.30 -32.08
C LEU A 301 -13.41 -3.93 -32.63
N ARG A 302 -13.83 -4.49 -33.78
CA ARG A 302 -15.18 -4.28 -34.34
C ARG A 302 -16.17 -5.39 -33.99
N CYS A 303 -15.69 -6.63 -33.82
CA CYS A 303 -16.57 -7.77 -33.53
C CYS A 303 -16.11 -8.70 -32.41
N GLY A 304 -14.89 -8.54 -31.91
CA GLY A 304 -14.32 -9.34 -30.82
C GLY A 304 -13.64 -10.64 -31.25
N PHE A 305 -13.65 -10.97 -32.55
CA PHE A 305 -12.95 -12.14 -33.06
C PHE A 305 -11.46 -12.06 -32.71
N ALA A 306 -10.89 -13.15 -32.22
CA ALA A 306 -9.51 -13.18 -31.77
C ALA A 306 -8.81 -14.44 -32.27
N ALA A 307 -7.66 -14.26 -32.92
CA ALA A 307 -6.79 -15.35 -33.36
C ALA A 307 -5.46 -15.28 -32.61
N SER A 308 -4.85 -16.44 -32.32
CA SER A 308 -3.49 -16.46 -31.77
C SER A 308 -2.52 -15.88 -32.78
N GLU A 309 -1.55 -15.09 -32.31
CA GLU A 309 -0.42 -14.66 -33.13
C GLU A 309 0.41 -15.88 -33.57
N TYR A 310 1.18 -15.72 -34.64
CA TYR A 310 2.08 -16.75 -35.19
C TYR A 310 3.52 -16.23 -35.23
N ASN A 311 4.49 -17.16 -35.31
CA ASN A 311 5.88 -16.79 -35.51
C ASN A 311 6.12 -16.62 -37.02
N PRO A 312 6.48 -15.42 -37.51
CA PRO A 312 6.72 -15.23 -38.94
C PRO A 312 7.86 -16.14 -39.41
N ARG A 313 7.65 -16.88 -40.50
CA ARG A 313 8.67 -17.71 -41.15
C ARG A 313 9.59 -16.84 -42.00
N SER A 314 10.79 -17.32 -42.30
CA SER A 314 11.71 -16.67 -43.24
C SER A 314 11.04 -16.56 -44.63
N GLY A 315 10.55 -15.37 -44.98
CA GLY A 315 9.76 -15.09 -46.19
C GLY A 315 8.46 -14.33 -45.93
N ASP A 316 7.94 -14.37 -44.69
CA ASP A 316 6.82 -13.52 -44.26
C ASP A 316 7.31 -12.08 -44.13
N ARG A 317 6.50 -11.10 -44.57
CA ARG A 317 6.83 -9.69 -44.37
C ARG A 317 6.60 -9.31 -42.92
N ASP A 318 7.46 -8.43 -42.40
CA ASP A 318 7.28 -7.85 -41.07
C ASP A 318 5.90 -7.17 -41.00
N GLY A 319 4.99 -7.71 -40.19
CA GLY A 319 3.60 -7.23 -40.09
C GLY A 319 2.51 -8.06 -40.77
N ASP A 320 2.82 -9.19 -41.41
CA ASP A 320 1.79 -10.10 -41.93
C ASP A 320 0.86 -10.58 -40.79
N MET A 321 -0.45 -10.60 -41.04
CA MET A 321 -1.49 -10.93 -40.05
C MET A 321 -1.85 -12.42 -40.08
N PRO A 322 -2.23 -13.05 -38.95
CA PRO A 322 -2.74 -14.42 -38.97
C PRO A 322 -3.90 -14.57 -39.96
N THR A 323 -3.90 -15.63 -40.78
CA THR A 323 -4.94 -15.84 -41.81
C THR A 323 -6.35 -15.81 -41.22
N ASP A 324 -6.53 -16.44 -40.05
CA ASP A 324 -7.81 -16.49 -39.34
C ASP A 324 -8.33 -15.10 -38.98
N ILE A 325 -7.46 -14.12 -38.63
CA ILE A 325 -7.88 -12.74 -38.36
C ILE A 325 -8.03 -11.91 -39.64
N ALA A 326 -7.24 -12.18 -40.69
CA ALA A 326 -7.31 -11.46 -41.95
C ALA A 326 -8.62 -11.73 -42.72
N GLU A 327 -9.19 -12.93 -42.57
CA GLU A 327 -10.37 -13.38 -43.32
C GLU A 327 -11.60 -13.63 -42.45
N HIS A 328 -11.57 -13.23 -41.16
CA HIS A 328 -12.66 -13.55 -40.24
C HIS A 328 -14.01 -12.96 -40.67
N LYS A 329 -15.06 -13.75 -40.41
CA LYS A 329 -16.45 -13.28 -40.40
C LYS A 329 -16.76 -12.65 -39.05
N ARG A 330 -17.83 -11.85 -38.95
CA ARG A 330 -18.29 -11.35 -37.65
C ARG A 330 -18.46 -12.50 -36.66
N LEU A 331 -17.88 -12.34 -35.47
CA LEU A 331 -18.01 -13.30 -34.38
C LEU A 331 -19.49 -13.46 -33.98
N ARG A 332 -20.19 -12.34 -33.83
CA ARG A 332 -21.61 -12.25 -33.41
C ARG A 332 -22.32 -11.09 -34.12
N GLY A 333 -23.65 -11.10 -34.11
CA GLY A 333 -24.51 -10.03 -34.66
C GLY A 333 -25.04 -10.33 -36.06
N GLN A 334 -26.04 -9.54 -36.49
CA GLN A 334 -26.59 -9.64 -37.85
C GLN A 334 -25.54 -9.23 -38.88
N ARG A 335 -25.54 -9.94 -40.01
CA ARG A 335 -24.70 -9.63 -41.17
C ARG A 335 -25.50 -8.75 -42.13
N ASP A 336 -24.85 -7.75 -42.70
CA ASP A 336 -25.45 -7.00 -43.79
C ASP A 336 -25.53 -7.89 -45.05
N PRO A 337 -26.57 -7.74 -45.89
CA PRO A 337 -26.68 -8.51 -47.14
C PRO A 337 -25.43 -8.31 -48.02
N GLY A 338 -24.76 -9.41 -48.39
CA GLY A 338 -23.51 -9.40 -49.18
C GLY A 338 -22.21 -9.32 -48.36
N GLU A 339 -22.29 -9.18 -47.02
CA GLU A 339 -21.11 -9.15 -46.15
C GLU A 339 -20.46 -10.53 -46.01
N GLN A 340 -19.34 -10.75 -46.72
CA GLN A 340 -18.59 -12.03 -46.69
C GLN A 340 -17.52 -12.09 -45.59
N ARG A 341 -16.96 -10.93 -45.20
CA ARG A 341 -15.92 -10.76 -44.17
C ARG A 341 -16.31 -9.61 -43.24
N CYS A 342 -15.85 -9.65 -41.98
CA CYS A 342 -16.09 -8.56 -41.06
C CYS A 342 -15.46 -7.26 -41.61
N PRO A 343 -16.15 -6.12 -41.61
CA PRO A 343 -15.59 -4.86 -42.11
C PRO A 343 -14.31 -4.41 -41.36
N GLY A 344 -14.08 -4.95 -40.16
CA GLY A 344 -12.84 -4.73 -39.40
C GLY A 344 -11.59 -5.30 -40.09
N THR A 345 -11.73 -6.25 -41.02
CA THR A 345 -10.59 -6.76 -41.81
C THR A 345 -10.05 -5.74 -42.81
N ALA A 346 -10.88 -4.77 -43.23
CA ALA A 346 -10.49 -3.76 -44.22
C ALA A 346 -9.75 -2.56 -43.59
N GLN A 347 -9.73 -2.46 -42.25
CA GLN A 347 -9.16 -1.34 -41.51
C GLN A 347 -8.11 -1.86 -40.52
N SER A 348 -6.83 -1.64 -40.81
CA SER A 348 -5.73 -2.10 -39.96
C SER A 348 -5.82 -1.59 -38.51
N THR A 349 -6.36 -0.39 -38.30
CA THR A 349 -6.60 0.22 -36.98
C THR A 349 -7.69 -0.47 -36.16
N SER A 350 -8.55 -1.27 -36.79
CA SER A 350 -9.57 -2.07 -36.11
C SER A 350 -9.00 -3.35 -35.50
N ILE A 351 -7.76 -3.72 -35.82
CA ILE A 351 -7.13 -4.94 -35.30
C ILE A 351 -6.03 -4.56 -34.32
N LYS A 352 -6.15 -5.03 -33.08
CA LYS A 352 -5.10 -4.87 -32.08
C LYS A 352 -4.30 -6.17 -31.97
N ARG A 353 -3.00 -6.09 -32.23
CA ARG A 353 -2.06 -7.23 -32.26
C ARG A 353 -1.28 -7.38 -30.97
N TYR A 354 -0.72 -8.58 -30.76
CA TYR A 354 0.13 -8.93 -29.62
C TYR A 354 -0.51 -8.67 -28.24
N VAL A 355 -1.83 -8.86 -28.15
CA VAL A 355 -2.61 -8.60 -26.93
C VAL A 355 -2.72 -9.87 -26.11
N ALA A 356 -2.28 -9.85 -24.85
CA ALA A 356 -2.63 -10.93 -23.92
C ALA A 356 -4.08 -10.80 -23.46
N LEU A 357 -4.78 -11.90 -23.23
CA LEU A 357 -6.03 -11.88 -22.47
C LEU A 357 -5.69 -12.09 -21.01
N GLY A 358 -6.09 -11.17 -20.13
CA GLY A 358 -5.61 -11.16 -18.75
C GLY A 358 -6.65 -10.69 -17.74
N GLY A 359 -6.44 -11.09 -16.49
CA GLY A 359 -7.29 -10.75 -15.36
C GLY A 359 -6.46 -10.68 -14.09
N GLN A 360 -6.82 -9.77 -13.20
CA GLN A 360 -6.12 -9.59 -11.94
C GLN A 360 -7.02 -9.92 -10.75
N LEU A 361 -6.39 -10.37 -9.68
CA LEU A 361 -6.98 -10.53 -8.36
C LEU A 361 -6.03 -9.96 -7.32
N GLU A 362 -6.57 -9.31 -6.30
CA GLU A 362 -5.83 -8.86 -5.12
C GLU A 362 -6.11 -9.85 -3.98
N THR A 363 -5.07 -10.30 -3.28
CA THR A 363 -5.18 -11.26 -2.18
C THR A 363 -3.93 -11.23 -1.28
N ASP A 364 -3.97 -11.95 -0.16
CA ASP A 364 -2.80 -12.22 0.67
C ASP A 364 -1.79 -13.10 -0.10
N VAL A 365 -0.52 -12.70 -0.08
CA VAL A 365 0.57 -13.42 -0.74
C VAL A 365 1.76 -13.54 0.19
N PHE A 366 2.33 -14.74 0.27
CA PHE A 366 3.61 -15.04 0.89
C PHE A 366 4.58 -15.58 -0.15
N GLU A 367 5.79 -15.02 -0.20
CA GLU A 367 6.84 -15.45 -1.12
C GLU A 367 8.13 -15.75 -0.36
N LEU A 368 8.72 -16.90 -0.67
CA LEU A 368 9.93 -17.42 -0.05
C LEU A 368 10.94 -17.80 -1.13
N GLN A 369 12.14 -17.25 -1.05
CA GLN A 369 13.29 -17.66 -1.83
C GLN A 369 14.27 -18.36 -0.91
N LEU A 370 14.47 -19.65 -1.12
CA LEU A 370 15.44 -20.45 -0.39
C LEU A 370 16.76 -20.49 -1.15
N CYS A 371 17.85 -20.53 -0.39
CA CYS A 371 19.20 -20.73 -0.88
C CYS A 371 19.81 -21.95 -0.19
N ASP A 372 20.62 -22.69 -0.93
CA ASP A 372 21.52 -23.66 -0.34
C ASP A 372 22.70 -22.90 0.30
N PRO A 373 22.88 -22.95 1.62
CA PRO A 373 23.95 -22.24 2.30
C PRO A 373 25.34 -22.76 1.93
N GLU A 374 25.48 -23.97 1.40
CA GLU A 374 26.78 -24.54 1.00
C GLU A 374 27.23 -24.03 -0.37
N SER A 375 26.33 -24.04 -1.35
CA SER A 375 26.63 -23.53 -2.70
C SER A 375 26.39 -22.02 -2.87
N GLY A 376 25.63 -21.40 -1.96
CA GLY A 376 25.19 -20.00 -2.03
C GLY A 376 24.20 -19.72 -3.17
N ARG A 377 23.63 -20.77 -3.79
CA ARG A 377 22.75 -20.66 -4.95
C ARG A 377 21.29 -20.84 -4.56
N THR A 378 20.42 -20.18 -5.31
CA THR A 378 18.97 -20.40 -5.22
C THR A 378 18.59 -21.76 -5.79
N LEU A 379 17.44 -22.26 -5.36
CA LEU A 379 16.93 -23.56 -5.77
C LEU A 379 16.50 -23.55 -7.25
N ASP A 380 16.59 -24.71 -7.89
CA ASP A 380 16.10 -24.85 -9.26
C ASP A 380 14.56 -24.90 -9.33
N LYS A 381 14.02 -24.96 -10.55
CA LYS A 381 12.59 -24.99 -10.81
C LYS A 381 11.87 -26.19 -10.17
N GLN A 382 12.47 -27.38 -10.21
CA GLN A 382 11.83 -28.63 -9.77
C GLN A 382 11.77 -28.68 -8.24
N LEU A 383 12.88 -28.37 -7.59
CA LEU A 383 12.97 -28.33 -6.14
C LEU A 383 12.05 -27.23 -5.57
N THR A 384 12.07 -26.03 -6.16
CA THR A 384 11.18 -24.93 -5.74
C THR A 384 9.70 -25.28 -5.92
N SER A 385 9.33 -25.91 -7.05
CA SER A 385 7.93 -26.31 -7.29
C SER A 385 7.47 -27.38 -6.29
N THR A 386 8.33 -28.35 -5.98
CA THR A 386 8.02 -29.42 -5.02
C THR A 386 7.83 -28.87 -3.61
N LEU A 387 8.74 -28.00 -3.16
CA LEU A 387 8.65 -27.35 -1.85
C LEU A 387 7.44 -26.42 -1.75
N ALA A 388 7.06 -25.72 -2.82
CA ALA A 388 5.85 -24.91 -2.85
C ALA A 388 4.60 -25.74 -2.54
N VAL A 389 4.45 -26.90 -3.20
CA VAL A 389 3.29 -27.79 -3.00
C VAL A 389 3.30 -28.42 -1.60
N ALA A 390 4.48 -28.85 -1.11
CA ALA A 390 4.60 -29.43 0.23
C ALA A 390 4.31 -28.40 1.34
N LEU A 391 4.84 -27.17 1.23
CA LEU A 391 4.59 -26.08 2.17
C LEU A 391 3.13 -25.61 2.14
N ARG A 392 2.51 -25.56 0.96
CA ARG A 392 1.08 -25.25 0.82
C ARG A 392 0.25 -26.22 1.65
N ARG A 393 0.50 -27.53 1.50
CA ARG A 393 -0.23 -28.56 2.23
C ARG A 393 0.05 -28.51 3.73
N ALA A 394 1.31 -28.31 4.11
CA ALA A 394 1.69 -28.12 5.52
C ALA A 394 0.94 -26.95 6.16
N LEU A 395 0.82 -25.83 5.44
CA LEU A 395 0.09 -24.65 5.91
C LEU A 395 -1.42 -24.89 5.96
N ALA A 396 -2.00 -25.54 4.94
CA ALA A 396 -3.42 -25.86 4.93
C ALA A 396 -3.81 -26.77 6.10
N GLU A 397 -3.01 -27.81 6.38
CA GLU A 397 -3.20 -28.70 7.54
C GLU A 397 -3.06 -27.95 8.88
N ASP A 398 -2.13 -27.00 8.97
CA ASP A 398 -1.89 -26.24 10.21
C ASP A 398 -3.02 -25.26 10.54
N VAL A 399 -3.52 -24.58 9.52
CA VAL A 399 -4.63 -23.61 9.65
C VAL A 399 -5.99 -24.33 9.72
N GLY A 400 -6.07 -25.58 9.26
CA GLY A 400 -7.29 -26.39 9.27
C GLY A 400 -8.22 -26.13 8.08
N VAL A 401 -7.65 -25.83 6.91
CA VAL A 401 -8.35 -25.50 5.66
C VAL A 401 -8.03 -26.51 4.56
N GLU A 402 -8.78 -26.50 3.47
CA GLU A 402 -8.46 -27.37 2.33
C GLU A 402 -7.31 -26.82 1.48
N ASP A 403 -6.51 -27.71 0.87
CA ASP A 403 -5.43 -27.38 -0.07
C ASP A 403 -5.83 -26.41 -1.19
N ARG A 404 -7.12 -26.40 -1.58
CA ARG A 404 -7.65 -25.53 -2.64
C ARG A 404 -7.88 -24.09 -2.20
N GLU A 405 -7.90 -23.81 -0.90
CA GLU A 405 -8.07 -22.45 -0.35
C GLU A 405 -6.76 -21.66 -0.37
N ILE A 406 -5.63 -22.37 -0.54
CA ILE A 406 -4.29 -21.82 -0.65
C ILE A 406 -3.76 -22.16 -2.05
N GLY A 407 -3.55 -21.16 -2.89
CA GLY A 407 -2.89 -21.33 -4.18
C GLY A 407 -1.37 -21.35 -4.06
N TRP A 408 -0.71 -21.88 -5.10
CA TRP A 408 0.75 -21.89 -5.19
C TRP A 408 1.23 -21.48 -6.57
N ALA A 409 2.43 -20.91 -6.63
CA ALA A 409 3.15 -20.60 -7.85
C ALA A 409 4.66 -20.58 -7.60
N ILE A 410 5.43 -20.33 -8.66
CA ILE A 410 6.85 -19.98 -8.56
C ILE A 410 7.08 -18.69 -9.36
N ASN A 411 7.90 -17.80 -8.82
CA ASN A 411 8.46 -16.69 -9.58
C ASN A 411 9.89 -17.04 -10.01
N ALA A 412 10.32 -16.43 -11.11
CA ALA A 412 11.67 -16.61 -11.65
C ALA A 412 12.28 -15.25 -11.97
N TYR A 413 13.35 -14.88 -11.26
CA TYR A 413 14.08 -13.61 -11.36
C TYR A 413 15.39 -13.78 -12.14
N GLY A 414 16.00 -12.66 -12.55
CA GLY A 414 17.26 -12.63 -13.30
C GLY A 414 17.12 -12.82 -14.81
N SER A 415 17.96 -12.11 -15.57
CA SER A 415 18.09 -12.22 -17.04
C SER A 415 19.05 -13.34 -17.48
N GLY A 416 19.88 -13.84 -16.56
CA GLY A 416 20.85 -14.93 -16.76
C GLY A 416 20.41 -16.25 -16.13
N ALA A 417 21.19 -16.78 -15.17
CA ALA A 417 20.75 -17.92 -14.36
C ALA A 417 19.49 -17.52 -13.58
N LYS A 418 18.39 -18.23 -13.81
CA LYS A 418 17.12 -17.91 -13.19
C LYS A 418 17.14 -18.27 -11.72
N GLU A 419 16.83 -17.29 -10.88
CA GLU A 419 16.60 -17.52 -9.46
C GLU A 419 15.11 -17.78 -9.22
N TYR A 420 14.79 -18.85 -8.51
CA TYR A 420 13.40 -19.23 -8.25
C TYR A 420 12.99 -18.94 -6.81
N SER A 421 11.75 -18.51 -6.65
CA SER A 421 11.07 -18.39 -5.35
C SER A 421 9.74 -19.13 -5.42
N LEU A 422 9.33 -19.71 -4.30
CA LEU A 422 7.99 -20.27 -4.15
C LEU A 422 7.05 -19.20 -3.62
N VAL A 423 5.80 -19.24 -4.08
CA VAL A 423 4.76 -18.29 -3.73
C VAL A 423 3.53 -19.05 -3.27
N LEU A 424 3.00 -18.69 -2.12
CA LEU A 424 1.69 -19.13 -1.61
C LEU A 424 0.76 -17.92 -1.59
N PHE A 425 -0.51 -18.12 -1.92
CA PHE A 425 -1.50 -17.03 -1.91
C PHE A 425 -2.87 -17.54 -1.51
N ASP A 426 -3.70 -16.71 -0.89
CA ASP A 426 -5.08 -17.08 -0.60
C ASP A 426 -5.90 -17.07 -1.89
N THR A 427 -6.70 -18.11 -2.15
CA THR A 427 -7.55 -18.14 -3.35
C THR A 427 -8.77 -17.25 -3.23
N ALA A 428 -9.14 -16.86 -2.00
CA ALA A 428 -10.21 -15.92 -1.74
C ALA A 428 -9.82 -14.50 -2.21
N THR A 429 -10.69 -13.85 -2.96
CA THR A 429 -10.46 -12.46 -3.38
C THR A 429 -10.48 -11.55 -2.17
N GLY A 430 -9.44 -10.71 -2.02
CA GLY A 430 -9.23 -9.84 -0.86
C GLY A 430 -8.40 -10.45 0.26
N GLY A 431 -8.08 -11.75 0.18
CA GLY A 431 -7.29 -12.45 1.20
C GLY A 431 -8.14 -12.94 2.39
N ALA A 432 -7.88 -14.16 2.85
CA ALA A 432 -8.48 -14.76 4.04
C ALA A 432 -7.54 -14.73 5.25
N GLY A 433 -6.30 -14.26 5.08
CA GLY A 433 -5.25 -14.19 6.08
C GLY A 433 -4.44 -15.48 6.26
N PHE A 434 -4.70 -16.55 5.50
CA PHE A 434 -4.08 -17.86 5.77
C PHE A 434 -2.57 -17.84 5.50
N VAL A 435 -2.16 -17.37 4.32
CA VAL A 435 -0.73 -17.34 3.95
C VAL A 435 0.10 -16.34 4.74
N MET A 436 -0.52 -15.34 5.37
CA MET A 436 0.19 -14.38 6.22
C MET A 436 0.78 -15.04 7.47
N GLN A 437 0.20 -16.18 7.91
CA GLN A 437 0.70 -16.95 9.05
C GLN A 437 2.03 -17.66 8.74
N ALA A 438 2.29 -18.00 7.47
CA ALA A 438 3.46 -18.76 7.05
C ALA A 438 4.79 -18.08 7.44
N ARG A 439 4.81 -16.75 7.38
CA ARG A 439 5.95 -15.91 7.75
C ARG A 439 6.46 -16.16 9.17
N ARG A 440 5.57 -16.45 10.13
CA ARG A 440 5.93 -16.63 11.55
C ARG A 440 6.20 -18.08 11.94
N GLN A 441 5.77 -19.02 11.11
CA GLN A 441 5.79 -20.45 11.43
C GLN A 441 6.66 -21.24 10.46
N LEU A 442 7.55 -20.59 9.72
CA LEU A 442 8.30 -21.19 8.62
C LEU A 442 9.03 -22.48 9.03
N ARG A 443 9.71 -22.50 10.19
CA ARG A 443 10.38 -23.70 10.71
C ARG A 443 9.41 -24.86 10.94
N LYS A 444 8.26 -24.59 11.56
CA LYS A 444 7.20 -25.58 11.82
C LYS A 444 6.63 -26.11 10.50
N LEU A 445 6.39 -25.22 9.55
CA LEU A 445 5.89 -25.58 8.22
C LEU A 445 6.90 -26.41 7.42
N LEU A 446 8.19 -26.08 7.48
CA LEU A 446 9.25 -26.87 6.84
C LEU A 446 9.36 -28.28 7.46
N ALA A 447 9.25 -28.38 8.79
CA ALA A 447 9.25 -29.67 9.47
C ALA A 447 8.05 -30.53 9.02
N ARG A 448 6.86 -29.94 8.98
CA ARG A 448 5.66 -30.63 8.50
C ARG A 448 5.75 -30.98 7.00
N ALA A 449 6.28 -30.10 6.17
CA ALA A 449 6.52 -30.36 4.75
C ALA A 449 7.45 -31.56 4.56
N ARG A 450 8.50 -31.68 5.39
CA ARG A 450 9.39 -32.84 5.36
C ARG A 450 8.67 -34.16 5.67
N GLU A 451 7.76 -34.16 6.64
CA GLU A 451 6.91 -35.33 6.94
C GLU A 451 6.02 -35.72 5.75
N ILE A 452 5.40 -34.73 5.09
CA ILE A 452 4.59 -34.95 3.89
C ILE A 452 5.42 -35.56 2.75
N LEU A 453 6.65 -35.08 2.55
CA LEU A 453 7.58 -35.56 1.54
C LEU A 453 8.05 -37.01 1.80
N ALA A 454 8.08 -37.43 3.07
CA ALA A 454 8.39 -38.79 3.49
C ALA A 454 7.28 -39.82 3.16
N CYS A 455 6.18 -39.39 2.51
CA CYS A 455 5.08 -40.16 1.93
C CYS A 455 4.95 -41.62 2.42
N GLU A 456 3.93 -41.89 3.22
CA GLU A 456 3.64 -43.21 3.80
C GLU A 456 3.53 -44.36 2.77
N ARG A 457 3.22 -44.04 1.50
CA ARG A 457 3.12 -45.03 0.42
C ARG A 457 4.44 -45.32 -0.30
N GLY A 458 5.50 -44.58 0.01
CA GLY A 458 6.82 -44.76 -0.60
C GLY A 458 6.87 -44.56 -2.12
N CYS A 459 6.06 -43.66 -2.70
CA CYS A 459 5.99 -43.50 -4.16
C CYS A 459 7.27 -42.91 -4.78
N ASP A 460 7.58 -43.17 -6.05
CA ASP A 460 8.89 -42.76 -6.61
C ASP A 460 9.08 -41.25 -6.74
N ARG A 461 8.04 -40.52 -7.16
CA ARG A 461 8.11 -39.06 -7.42
C ARG A 461 7.04 -38.26 -6.70
N ALA A 462 5.78 -38.58 -6.93
CA ALA A 462 4.63 -37.94 -6.30
C ALA A 462 3.39 -38.83 -6.46
N CYS A 463 2.43 -38.75 -5.54
CA CYS A 463 1.14 -39.42 -5.65
C CYS A 463 0.03 -38.59 -4.98
N HIS A 464 -1.22 -39.01 -5.14
CA HIS A 464 -2.37 -38.34 -4.52
C HIS A 464 -2.37 -38.36 -2.98
N ALA A 465 -1.57 -39.25 -2.36
CA ALA A 465 -1.44 -39.27 -0.90
C ALA A 465 -0.48 -38.18 -0.38
N CYS A 466 0.48 -37.69 -1.19
CA CYS A 466 1.47 -36.69 -0.77
C CYS A 466 1.31 -35.33 -1.47
N LEU A 467 1.53 -35.25 -2.78
CA LEU A 467 1.69 -33.96 -3.48
C LEU A 467 0.72 -33.75 -4.65
N LEU A 468 0.02 -34.79 -5.15
CA LEU A 468 -0.83 -34.65 -6.34
C LEU A 468 -2.28 -34.31 -5.99
N THR A 469 -2.68 -33.07 -6.30
CA THR A 469 -4.06 -32.58 -6.30
C THR A 469 -4.48 -32.12 -7.69
N PHE A 470 -5.78 -31.82 -7.89
CA PHE A 470 -6.32 -31.39 -9.20
C PHE A 470 -5.58 -30.18 -9.79
N ASP A 471 -5.17 -29.22 -8.97
CA ASP A 471 -4.47 -28.01 -9.40
C ASP A 471 -2.99 -28.26 -9.75
N THR A 472 -2.37 -29.32 -9.23
CA THR A 472 -0.96 -29.70 -9.50
C THR A 472 -0.79 -30.56 -10.77
N GLN A 473 -1.88 -31.01 -11.40
CA GLN A 473 -1.84 -31.94 -12.54
C GLN A 473 -0.98 -31.44 -13.72
N ASN A 474 -0.92 -30.12 -13.92
CA ASN A 474 -0.14 -29.49 -15.00
C ASN A 474 1.34 -29.27 -14.62
N ALA A 475 1.75 -29.66 -13.42
CA ALA A 475 3.08 -29.51 -12.88
C ALA A 475 3.72 -30.85 -12.45
N ILE A 476 3.09 -31.99 -12.72
CA ILE A 476 3.60 -33.33 -12.34
C ILE A 476 5.07 -33.52 -12.78
N ALA A 477 5.42 -33.06 -13.99
CA ALA A 477 6.79 -33.15 -14.51
C ALA A 477 7.82 -32.37 -13.66
N ASP A 478 7.39 -31.31 -12.98
CA ASP A 478 8.21 -30.43 -12.14
C ASP A 478 8.17 -30.81 -10.64
N ILE A 479 7.54 -31.93 -10.26
CA ILE A 479 7.41 -32.36 -8.85
C ILE A 479 8.23 -33.64 -8.63
N ASP A 480 9.03 -33.65 -7.56
CA ASP A 480 9.85 -34.80 -7.13
C ASP A 480 10.09 -34.75 -5.60
N ARG A 481 9.33 -35.57 -4.87
CA ARG A 481 9.38 -35.59 -3.40
C ARG A 481 10.73 -36.02 -2.85
N THR A 482 11.47 -36.87 -3.57
CA THR A 482 12.69 -37.51 -3.06
C THR A 482 13.82 -36.48 -3.02
N GLN A 483 13.99 -35.73 -4.11
CA GLN A 483 14.97 -34.62 -4.15
C GLN A 483 14.66 -33.55 -3.10
N ALA A 484 13.38 -33.20 -2.90
CA ALA A 484 13.01 -32.23 -1.88
C ALA A 484 13.21 -32.73 -0.45
N LEU A 485 12.98 -34.02 -0.19
CA LEU A 485 13.24 -34.64 1.10
C LEU A 485 14.74 -34.67 1.43
N GLU A 486 15.58 -35.00 0.45
CA GLU A 486 17.05 -34.96 0.57
C GLU A 486 17.55 -33.55 0.85
N PHE A 487 16.99 -32.54 0.19
CA PHE A 487 17.34 -31.14 0.42
C PHE A 487 16.99 -30.66 1.84
N LEU A 488 15.83 -31.06 2.38
CA LEU A 488 15.40 -30.71 3.75
C LEU A 488 16.09 -31.56 4.83
N HIS A 489 17.37 -31.88 4.69
CA HIS A 489 18.14 -32.66 5.67
C HIS A 489 18.30 -31.93 7.02
N GLU A 490 18.67 -32.66 8.08
CA GLU A 490 18.78 -32.13 9.46
C GLU A 490 19.61 -30.86 9.57
N ARG A 491 20.79 -30.82 8.91
CA ARG A 491 21.66 -29.64 8.92
C ARG A 491 21.01 -28.40 8.28
N PHE A 492 20.21 -28.55 7.23
CA PHE A 492 19.49 -27.45 6.61
C PHE A 492 18.38 -26.95 7.54
N MET A 493 17.63 -27.90 8.13
CA MET A 493 16.57 -27.61 9.11
C MET A 493 17.09 -26.91 10.36
N ALA A 494 18.29 -27.24 10.82
CA ALA A 494 18.95 -26.57 11.94
C ALA A 494 19.22 -25.08 11.66
N GLY A 495 19.35 -24.68 10.40
CA GLY A 495 19.53 -23.28 9.99
C GLY A 495 18.36 -22.34 10.28
N PHE A 496 17.19 -22.89 10.57
CA PHE A 496 15.98 -22.13 10.93
C PHE A 496 15.80 -22.02 12.46
N THR A 497 16.82 -22.39 13.23
CA THR A 497 16.89 -22.07 14.67
C THR A 497 17.44 -20.66 14.84
N LEU A 498 17.02 -19.95 15.90
CA LEU A 498 17.60 -18.63 16.20
C LEU A 498 19.11 -18.76 16.39
N PRO A 499 19.94 -17.99 15.66
CA PRO A 499 21.37 -17.88 15.92
C PRO A 499 21.67 -17.52 17.38
N VAL A 500 22.82 -17.96 17.90
CA VAL A 500 23.20 -17.78 19.32
C VAL A 500 23.18 -16.32 19.74
N ASP A 501 23.59 -15.41 18.86
CA ASP A 501 23.57 -13.96 19.06
C ASP A 501 22.15 -13.39 19.18
N LEU A 502 21.14 -14.07 18.63
CA LEU A 502 19.72 -13.67 18.72
C LEU A 502 18.95 -14.37 19.85
N GLN A 503 19.57 -15.31 20.58
CA GLN A 503 18.94 -16.04 21.70
C GLN A 503 18.89 -15.20 22.99
N VAL A 504 18.30 -14.00 22.92
CA VAL A 504 18.26 -13.03 24.02
C VAL A 504 17.49 -13.53 25.24
N PHE A 505 16.47 -14.36 25.06
CA PHE A 505 15.70 -14.97 26.15
C PHE A 505 16.28 -16.33 26.62
N GLY A 506 17.43 -16.72 26.09
CA GLY A 506 18.08 -18.00 26.39
C GLY A 506 17.92 -19.06 25.30
N PRO A 507 18.61 -20.22 25.44
CA PRO A 507 18.70 -21.20 24.37
C PRO A 507 17.37 -21.84 23.99
N GLY A 508 17.00 -21.72 22.72
CA GLY A 508 15.75 -22.27 22.19
C GLY A 508 14.49 -21.52 22.61
N ILE A 509 14.63 -20.37 23.27
CA ILE A 509 13.52 -19.54 23.74
C ILE A 509 13.35 -18.34 22.80
N GLY A 510 12.11 -18.07 22.42
CA GLY A 510 11.73 -16.99 21.54
C GLY A 510 11.80 -17.32 20.05
N GLN A 511 11.34 -16.38 19.24
CA GLN A 511 11.31 -16.46 17.78
C GLN A 511 11.51 -15.06 17.17
N LEU A 512 11.97 -15.00 15.93
CA LEU A 512 12.08 -13.73 15.22
C LEU A 512 10.68 -13.13 15.02
N GLU A 513 10.50 -11.89 15.43
CA GLU A 513 9.31 -11.08 15.17
C GLU A 513 9.54 -10.29 13.89
N HIS A 514 8.63 -10.48 12.94
CA HIS A 514 8.78 -9.86 11.63
C HIS A 514 7.93 -8.59 11.49
N ASP A 515 6.92 -8.40 12.33
CA ASP A 515 6.19 -7.13 12.40
C ASP A 515 7.03 -6.08 13.15
N GLY A 516 6.75 -4.80 12.93
CA GLY A 516 7.32 -3.76 13.80
C GLY A 516 6.67 -3.84 15.18
N LEU A 517 7.31 -3.27 16.20
CA LEU A 517 6.89 -3.42 17.59
C LEU A 517 5.42 -3.01 17.80
N GLY A 518 5.00 -1.87 17.24
CA GLY A 518 3.61 -1.40 17.30
C GLY A 518 2.60 -2.40 16.72
N GLY A 519 2.90 -2.97 15.55
CA GLY A 519 2.05 -3.99 14.92
C GLY A 519 2.03 -5.30 15.69
N ALA A 520 3.17 -5.73 16.24
CA ALA A 520 3.27 -6.93 17.04
C ALA A 520 2.45 -6.84 18.34
N ILE A 521 2.56 -5.72 19.06
CA ILE A 521 1.77 -5.46 20.28
C ILE A 521 0.28 -5.43 19.95
N GLU A 522 -0.10 -4.71 18.90
CA GLU A 522 -1.51 -4.57 18.50
C GLU A 522 -2.14 -5.93 18.14
N ARG A 523 -1.38 -6.82 17.52
CA ARG A 523 -1.80 -8.17 17.17
C ARG A 523 -1.99 -9.06 18.40
N GLU A 524 -1.03 -9.08 19.33
CA GLU A 524 -1.16 -9.90 20.54
C GLU A 524 -2.25 -9.34 21.49
N ARG A 525 -2.42 -8.01 21.55
CA ARG A 525 -3.55 -7.36 22.22
C ARG A 525 -4.91 -7.73 21.60
N GLY A 526 -4.95 -7.94 20.28
CA GLY A 526 -6.14 -8.40 19.58
C GLY A 526 -6.52 -9.84 19.95
N ARG A 527 -5.53 -10.72 20.16
CA ARG A 527 -5.74 -12.13 20.53
C ARG A 527 -6.21 -12.34 21.97
N GLY A 528 -5.88 -11.41 22.86
CA GLY A 528 -6.35 -11.43 24.24
C GLY A 528 -6.35 -10.02 24.82
N ARG A 529 -7.41 -9.65 25.56
CA ARG A 529 -7.54 -8.31 26.16
C ARG A 529 -6.29 -7.95 26.97
N GLY A 530 -5.42 -7.12 26.38
CA GLY A 530 -4.22 -6.62 27.03
C GLY A 530 -4.59 -5.68 28.17
N SER A 531 -4.08 -5.92 29.37
CA SER A 531 -4.40 -5.12 30.56
C SER A 531 -3.34 -4.05 30.85
N GLU A 532 -2.08 -4.37 30.59
CA GLU A 532 -0.92 -3.51 30.82
C GLU A 532 0.17 -3.72 29.76
N LEU A 533 0.69 -2.62 29.24
CA LEU A 533 1.86 -2.55 28.36
C LEU A 533 2.97 -1.79 29.08
N ARG A 534 4.18 -2.35 29.08
CA ARG A 534 5.41 -1.69 29.50
C ARG A 534 6.29 -1.47 28.29
N LEU A 535 6.80 -0.25 28.14
CA LEU A 535 7.81 0.10 27.14
C LEU A 535 9.05 0.62 27.84
N TYR A 536 10.20 0.05 27.50
CA TYR A 536 11.49 0.42 28.06
C TYR A 536 12.18 1.41 27.13
N LEU A 537 12.53 2.58 27.66
CA LEU A 537 13.16 3.68 26.93
C LEU A 537 14.57 3.91 27.47
N GLY A 538 15.52 4.14 26.57
CA GLY A 538 16.95 4.19 26.87
C GLY A 538 17.78 4.74 25.72
N GLY A 539 19.07 4.40 25.70
CA GLY A 539 20.01 4.84 24.64
C GLY A 539 20.48 6.29 24.78
N ALA A 540 20.97 6.87 23.69
CA ALA A 540 21.50 8.23 23.68
C ALA A 540 20.37 9.27 23.66
N VAL A 541 20.30 10.13 24.67
CA VAL A 541 19.25 11.15 24.82
C VAL A 541 19.22 12.13 23.63
N GLU A 542 20.36 12.40 23.02
CA GLU A 542 20.49 13.29 21.86
C GLU A 542 19.78 12.75 20.62
N ARG A 543 19.49 11.45 20.59
CA ARG A 543 18.78 10.76 19.51
C ARG A 543 17.28 10.57 19.76
N TRP A 544 16.80 10.87 20.97
CA TRP A 544 15.38 10.74 21.30
C TRP A 544 14.54 11.69 20.44
N ASP A 545 13.55 11.16 19.74
CA ASP A 545 12.63 11.94 18.93
C ASP A 545 11.19 11.50 19.19
N LEU A 546 10.60 12.06 20.25
CA LEU A 546 9.21 11.78 20.64
C LEU A 546 8.17 12.40 19.69
N PHE A 547 8.56 13.32 18.82
CA PHE A 547 7.65 13.96 17.87
C PHE A 547 7.39 13.07 16.65
N GLU A 548 8.46 12.48 16.11
CA GLU A 548 8.40 11.48 15.05
C GLU A 548 8.40 10.05 15.61
N TRP A 549 8.06 9.87 16.89
CA TRP A 549 7.98 8.53 17.47
C TRP A 549 6.81 7.78 16.85
N ASP A 550 7.11 6.77 16.06
CA ASP A 550 6.12 5.99 15.33
C ASP A 550 5.16 5.23 16.25
N MET A 551 5.56 4.97 17.50
CA MET A 551 4.71 4.40 18.54
C MET A 551 3.68 5.40 19.08
N ARG A 552 3.89 6.72 18.97
CA ARG A 552 3.04 7.74 19.60
C ARG A 552 1.54 7.57 19.29
N PRO A 553 1.11 7.38 18.02
CA PRO A 553 -0.31 7.12 17.72
C PRO A 553 -0.85 5.87 18.43
N PHE A 554 -0.03 4.82 18.53
CA PHE A 554 -0.38 3.60 19.26
C PHE A 554 -0.51 3.87 20.76
N LEU A 555 0.40 4.62 21.38
CA LEU A 555 0.32 4.95 22.81
C LEU A 555 -0.94 5.74 23.14
N LEU A 556 -1.26 6.75 22.32
CA LEU A 556 -2.46 7.56 22.49
C LEU A 556 -3.72 6.70 22.34
N ALA A 557 -3.72 5.79 21.36
CA ALA A 557 -4.81 4.83 21.20
C ALA A 557 -4.90 3.87 22.40
N TRP A 558 -3.85 3.14 22.72
CA TRP A 558 -3.83 2.14 23.80
C TRP A 558 -4.14 2.75 25.16
N GLY A 559 -3.65 3.95 25.43
CA GLY A 559 -3.90 4.69 26.67
C GLY A 559 -5.38 4.94 26.95
N THR A 560 -6.30 4.82 25.99
CA THR A 560 -7.73 4.95 26.30
C THR A 560 -8.33 3.71 26.96
N HIS A 561 -7.68 2.54 26.85
CA HIS A 561 -8.25 1.27 27.29
C HIS A 561 -7.29 0.31 28.00
N MET A 562 -5.98 0.56 27.97
CA MET A 562 -4.94 -0.25 28.59
C MET A 562 -4.02 0.64 29.43
N GLN A 563 -3.44 0.08 30.50
CA GLN A 563 -2.37 0.76 31.24
C GLN A 563 -1.11 0.76 30.37
N VAL A 564 -0.56 1.93 30.06
CA VAL A 564 0.67 2.11 29.29
C VAL A 564 1.71 2.74 30.20
N ARG A 565 2.77 2.00 30.48
CA ARG A 565 3.88 2.44 31.33
C ARG A 565 5.13 2.64 30.50
N LEU A 566 5.62 3.87 30.46
CA LEU A 566 6.90 4.22 29.87
C LEU A 566 7.96 4.16 30.97
N ILE A 567 8.87 3.19 30.91
CA ILE A 567 9.92 2.97 31.90
C ILE A 567 11.20 3.59 31.37
N VAL A 568 11.72 4.58 32.08
CA VAL A 568 12.88 5.40 31.68
C VAL A 568 13.98 5.27 32.73
N ASP A 569 15.23 5.18 32.27
CA ASP A 569 16.40 5.26 33.14
C ASP A 569 16.46 6.62 33.87
N ASP A 570 16.62 6.60 35.19
CA ASP A 570 16.61 7.80 36.04
C ASP A 570 17.72 8.80 35.68
N LYS A 571 18.90 8.31 35.25
CA LYS A 571 20.03 9.14 34.79
C LYS A 571 19.75 9.78 33.44
N LEU A 572 18.94 9.15 32.60
CA LEU A 572 18.53 9.72 31.31
C LEU A 572 17.46 10.79 31.50
N LEU A 573 16.49 10.57 32.39
CA LEU A 573 15.39 11.49 32.64
C LEU A 573 15.88 12.91 33.02
N VAL A 574 16.99 12.99 33.77
CA VAL A 574 17.63 14.26 34.17
C VAL A 574 18.31 14.98 32.99
N LYS A 575 18.77 14.24 31.99
CA LYS A 575 19.47 14.78 30.81
C LYS A 575 18.53 15.18 29.66
N LEU A 576 17.25 14.81 29.74
CA LEU A 576 16.28 15.08 28.68
C LEU A 576 16.11 16.60 28.45
N PRO A 577 16.18 17.07 27.18
CA PRO A 577 15.84 18.43 26.83
C PRO A 577 14.41 18.79 27.24
N ASP A 578 14.18 20.06 27.58
CA ASP A 578 12.88 20.60 28.02
C ASP A 578 11.76 20.26 27.04
N GLU A 579 12.03 20.32 25.74
CA GLU A 579 11.08 20.01 24.67
C GLU A 579 10.69 18.53 24.67
N VAL A 580 11.66 17.63 24.90
CA VAL A 580 11.42 16.18 24.98
C VAL A 580 10.63 15.84 26.24
N ARG A 581 10.98 16.45 27.39
CA ARG A 581 10.22 16.28 28.64
C ARG A 581 8.78 16.79 28.53
N SER A 582 8.58 17.88 27.80
CA SER A 582 7.26 18.44 27.52
C SER A 582 6.36 17.49 26.74
N VAL A 583 6.92 16.76 25.76
CA VAL A 583 6.16 15.73 25.03
C VAL A 583 5.76 14.56 25.94
N LEU A 584 6.67 14.09 26.81
CA LEU A 584 6.32 13.06 27.80
C LEU A 584 5.22 13.52 28.76
N ALA A 585 5.27 14.78 29.21
CA ALA A 585 4.21 15.35 30.03
C ALA A 585 2.87 15.35 29.28
N GLY A 586 2.86 15.75 28.00
CA GLY A 586 1.67 15.70 27.15
C GLY A 586 1.09 14.28 26.99
N LEU A 587 1.93 13.25 26.93
CA LEU A 587 1.47 11.85 26.90
C LEU A 587 0.79 11.41 28.21
N ILE A 588 1.30 11.82 29.37
CA ILE A 588 0.67 11.52 30.67
C ILE A 588 -0.66 12.25 30.80
N GLU A 589 -0.70 13.52 30.38
CA GLU A 589 -1.93 14.33 30.42
C GLU A 589 -3.01 13.80 29.46
N TRP A 590 -2.62 13.11 28.38
CA TRP A 590 -3.54 12.50 27.42
C TRP A 590 -4.52 11.52 28.06
N SER A 591 -4.03 10.67 28.95
CA SER A 591 -4.85 9.68 29.62
C SER A 591 -4.27 9.32 30.98
N PRO A 592 -5.11 9.17 32.02
CA PRO A 592 -4.66 8.68 33.33
C PRO A 592 -4.10 7.24 33.29
N ARG A 593 -4.24 6.53 32.17
CA ARG A 593 -3.65 5.21 31.97
C ARG A 593 -2.26 5.26 31.35
N ILE A 594 -1.76 6.43 30.94
CA ILE A 594 -0.39 6.61 30.48
C ILE A 594 0.43 7.16 31.65
N SER A 595 1.52 6.48 31.98
CA SER A 595 2.39 6.85 33.09
C SER A 595 3.86 6.71 32.71
N VAL A 596 4.71 7.56 33.29
CA VAL A 596 6.17 7.46 33.15
C VAL A 596 6.75 7.02 34.49
N HIS A 597 7.61 6.03 34.47
CA HIS A 597 8.23 5.42 35.65
C HIS A 597 9.75 5.46 35.55
N GLU A 598 10.42 5.66 36.69
CA GLU A 598 11.89 5.72 36.78
C GLU A 598 12.46 4.36 37.15
N ARG A 599 13.59 4.00 36.55
CA ARG A 599 14.31 2.77 36.93
C ARG A 599 15.81 3.01 36.88
N HIS A 600 16.56 2.46 37.84
CA HIS A 600 18.01 2.64 37.88
C HIS A 600 18.76 1.72 36.89
N GLU A 601 18.21 0.54 36.58
CA GLU A 601 18.81 -0.43 35.67
C GLU A 601 17.79 -1.07 34.74
N HIS A 602 18.19 -1.29 33.49
CA HIS A 602 17.40 -1.98 32.49
C HIS A 602 17.20 -3.45 32.87
N PRO A 603 15.98 -4.02 32.77
CA PRO A 603 15.76 -5.43 33.07
C PRO A 603 16.48 -6.37 32.08
N GLU A 604 16.72 -7.60 32.53
CA GLU A 604 17.11 -8.70 31.65
C GLU A 604 15.88 -9.21 30.84
N PRO A 605 16.07 -9.66 29.59
CA PRO A 605 17.34 -9.64 28.87
C PRO A 605 17.75 -8.23 28.43
N ARG A 606 19.06 -7.97 28.36
CA ARG A 606 19.58 -6.72 27.79
C ARG A 606 18.96 -6.47 26.40
N GLY A 607 18.33 -5.31 26.24
CA GLY A 607 17.61 -4.96 25.00
C GLY A 607 16.11 -5.32 24.99
N LEU A 608 15.53 -5.72 26.13
CA LEU A 608 14.07 -5.81 26.31
C LEU A 608 13.39 -4.46 26.01
N LEU A 609 12.51 -4.44 25.02
CA LEU A 609 11.82 -3.23 24.55
C LEU A 609 10.42 -3.09 25.12
N ALA A 610 9.70 -4.21 25.22
CA ALA A 610 8.31 -4.20 25.61
C ALA A 610 7.87 -5.48 26.33
N GLU A 611 6.88 -5.32 27.21
CA GLU A 611 6.14 -6.42 27.83
C GLU A 611 4.64 -6.12 27.77
N LEU A 612 3.85 -7.08 27.30
CA LEU A 612 2.39 -6.97 27.24
C LEU A 612 1.77 -8.06 28.12
N ALA A 613 1.03 -7.65 29.15
CA ALA A 613 0.17 -8.55 29.91
C ALA A 613 -1.07 -8.90 29.08
N THR A 614 -1.28 -10.19 28.82
CA THR A 614 -2.43 -10.75 28.12
C THR A 614 -3.27 -11.61 29.06
N GLY A 615 -4.46 -12.03 28.63
CA GLY A 615 -5.29 -12.93 29.42
C GLY A 615 -4.68 -14.32 29.69
N GLY A 616 -3.68 -14.74 28.90
CA GLY A 616 -3.05 -16.07 28.99
C GLY A 616 -1.62 -16.08 29.52
N GLY A 617 -1.02 -14.91 29.81
CA GLY A 617 0.38 -14.78 30.17
C GLY A 617 0.99 -13.45 29.72
N VAL A 618 2.30 -13.39 29.55
CA VAL A 618 3.04 -12.20 29.10
C VAL A 618 3.72 -12.48 27.76
N VAL A 619 3.62 -11.50 26.86
CA VAL A 619 4.44 -11.45 25.65
C VAL A 619 5.55 -10.44 25.86
N ARG A 620 6.80 -10.81 25.54
CA ARG A 620 7.97 -9.94 25.62
C ARG A 620 8.59 -9.75 24.24
N TRP A 621 9.11 -8.55 24.00
CA TRP A 621 9.89 -8.23 22.81
C TRP A 621 11.22 -7.63 23.20
N ALA A 622 12.31 -8.17 22.66
CA ALA A 622 13.66 -7.70 22.86
C ALA A 622 14.39 -7.55 21.52
N SER A 623 15.47 -6.78 21.51
CA SER A 623 16.36 -6.66 20.35
C SER A 623 17.82 -6.70 20.76
N THR A 624 18.65 -7.20 19.86
CA THR A 624 20.11 -7.22 20.01
C THR A 624 20.77 -5.90 19.60
N ASP A 625 20.05 -4.99 18.94
CA ASP A 625 20.57 -3.68 18.57
C ASP A 625 20.44 -2.71 19.77
N GLY A 626 21.58 -2.15 20.19
CA GLY A 626 21.66 -1.26 21.35
C GLY A 626 20.93 0.08 21.20
N ASN A 627 20.59 0.48 19.97
CA ASN A 627 19.83 1.71 19.70
C ASN A 627 18.32 1.51 19.84
N CYS A 628 17.84 0.28 20.03
CA CYS A 628 16.43 -0.04 20.01
C CYS A 628 15.61 0.58 21.15
N LEU A 629 16.28 1.04 22.20
CA LEU A 629 15.64 1.70 23.34
C LEU A 629 15.39 3.20 23.08
N GLU A 630 15.96 3.76 22.01
CA GLU A 630 15.79 5.17 21.66
C GLU A 630 14.39 5.39 21.05
N PRO A 631 13.50 6.18 21.68
CA PRO A 631 12.21 6.50 21.06
C PRO A 631 12.41 7.33 19.79
N GLY A 632 11.83 6.88 18.68
CA GLY A 632 11.99 7.50 17.36
C GLY A 632 11.21 6.79 16.25
N PRO A 633 11.44 7.11 14.96
CA PRO A 633 10.59 6.68 13.84
C PRO A 633 10.84 5.25 13.35
N ALA A 634 11.48 4.39 14.15
CA ALA A 634 12.01 3.10 13.70
C ALA A 634 11.39 1.88 14.39
N LEU A 635 10.75 2.06 15.54
CA LEU A 635 10.32 0.98 16.43
C LEU A 635 9.14 0.19 15.87
N SER A 636 8.20 0.89 15.25
CA SER A 636 7.00 0.33 14.64
C SER A 636 7.20 -0.09 13.19
N GLU A 637 8.34 0.22 12.59
CA GLU A 637 8.63 -0.11 11.20
C GLU A 637 9.08 -1.58 11.07
N PRO A 638 8.31 -2.43 10.37
CA PRO A 638 8.65 -3.84 10.28
C PRO A 638 10.02 -4.03 9.60
N GLY A 639 10.89 -4.85 10.20
CA GLY A 639 12.15 -5.30 9.59
C GLY A 639 13.28 -4.28 9.61
N ARG A 640 13.05 -3.12 10.22
CA ARG A 640 14.11 -2.15 10.52
C ARG A 640 14.98 -2.60 11.69
N MET A 641 14.43 -3.44 12.57
CA MET A 641 15.06 -3.96 13.77
C MET A 641 14.91 -5.48 13.81
N CYS A 642 15.91 -6.16 14.36
CA CYS A 642 15.83 -7.58 14.67
C CYS A 642 15.10 -7.72 16.01
N LEU A 643 13.79 -7.97 15.96
CA LEU A 643 12.96 -8.16 17.15
C LEU A 643 12.83 -9.65 17.46
N ILE A 644 13.02 -10.03 18.71
CA ILE A 644 12.78 -11.38 19.20
C ILE A 644 11.57 -11.32 20.12
N ALA A 645 10.57 -12.15 19.84
CA ALA A 645 9.37 -12.27 20.66
C ALA A 645 9.39 -13.58 21.45
N GLU A 646 8.94 -13.50 22.70
CA GLU A 646 8.74 -14.63 23.60
C GLU A 646 7.33 -14.56 24.19
N PHE A 647 6.70 -15.72 24.40
CA PHE A 647 5.49 -15.84 25.22
C PHE A 647 5.75 -16.73 26.43
N GLU A 648 5.38 -16.23 27.60
CA GLU A 648 5.45 -16.95 28.86
C GLU A 648 4.06 -16.99 29.50
N ARG A 649 3.69 -18.12 30.13
CA ARG A 649 2.38 -18.27 30.79
C ARG A 649 2.28 -17.56 32.14
N GLU A 650 3.40 -17.07 32.66
CA GLU A 650 3.44 -16.36 33.92
C GLU A 650 2.77 -14.98 33.82
N GLN A 651 2.34 -14.46 34.97
CA GLN A 651 1.76 -13.12 35.05
C GLN A 651 2.85 -12.05 35.13
N LEU A 652 2.52 -10.87 34.63
CA LEU A 652 3.41 -9.72 34.67
C LEU A 652 3.63 -9.29 36.13
N GLN A 653 4.87 -9.36 36.60
CA GLN A 653 5.25 -8.95 37.96
C GLN A 653 4.96 -7.45 38.18
N PRO A 654 4.54 -6.98 39.36
CA PRO A 654 4.26 -5.57 39.61
C PRO A 654 5.43 -4.63 39.27
N VAL A 655 5.12 -3.40 38.84
CA VAL A 655 6.15 -2.36 38.63
C VAL A 655 6.58 -1.79 39.98
N GLU A 656 7.81 -2.07 40.40
CA GLU A 656 8.43 -1.48 41.59
C GLU A 656 9.02 -0.07 41.33
N SER A 657 9.03 0.38 40.07
CA SER A 657 9.58 1.67 39.65
C SER A 657 8.76 2.88 40.14
N PRO A 658 9.40 3.91 40.73
CA PRO A 658 8.73 5.15 41.14
C PRO A 658 8.02 5.84 39.98
N LEU A 659 6.83 6.42 40.25
CA LEU A 659 6.08 7.21 39.28
C LEU A 659 6.69 8.62 39.15
N VAL A 660 6.96 9.05 37.91
CA VAL A 660 7.37 10.42 37.61
C VAL A 660 6.13 11.33 37.66
N SER A 661 6.18 12.40 38.45
CA SER A 661 5.10 13.39 38.44
C SER A 661 5.14 14.24 37.16
N VAL A 662 3.97 14.58 36.61
CA VAL A 662 3.85 15.47 35.44
C VAL A 662 4.56 16.81 35.66
N HIS A 663 4.53 17.33 36.89
CA HIS A 663 5.21 18.57 37.28
C HIS A 663 6.75 18.49 37.20
N ARG A 664 7.34 17.30 37.33
CA ARG A 664 8.79 17.10 37.14
C ARG A 664 9.18 17.12 35.65
N LEU A 665 8.25 16.73 34.76
CA LEU A 665 8.45 16.69 33.32
C LEU A 665 8.14 18.02 32.64
N ARG A 666 7.17 18.79 33.13
CA ARG A 666 6.88 20.13 32.61
C ARG A 666 8.04 21.08 32.96
N PRO A 667 8.78 21.61 31.97
CA PRO A 667 9.85 22.55 32.25
C PRO A 667 9.26 23.84 32.85
N ALA A 668 9.97 24.40 33.83
CA ALA A 668 9.64 25.73 34.33
C ALA A 668 10.00 26.76 33.24
N PRO A 669 9.21 27.84 33.06
CA PRO A 669 9.57 28.90 32.13
C PRO A 669 10.96 29.45 32.51
N PRO A 670 11.87 29.66 31.52
CA PRO A 670 13.18 30.24 31.81
C PRO A 670 13.04 31.58 32.54
N ARG A 671 14.01 31.93 33.39
CA ARG A 671 13.98 33.22 34.11
C ARG A 671 13.87 34.37 33.12
N GLY A 672 12.85 35.21 33.27
CA GLY A 672 12.57 36.33 32.36
C GLY A 672 11.62 36.01 31.21
N PHE A 673 11.18 34.75 31.06
CA PHE A 673 10.20 34.34 30.05
C PHE A 673 8.80 34.22 30.66
N LYS A 674 7.79 34.56 29.86
CA LYS A 674 6.37 34.31 30.15
C LYS A 674 5.89 33.09 29.36
N SER A 675 5.08 32.25 29.99
CA SER A 675 4.40 31.14 29.31
C SER A 675 3.04 31.60 28.80
N LEU A 676 2.71 31.24 27.56
CA LEU A 676 1.39 31.39 26.96
C LEU A 676 0.91 30.00 26.51
N GLU A 677 -0.28 29.61 26.97
CA GLU A 677 -0.91 28.34 26.59
C GLU A 677 -1.90 28.58 25.45
N LEU A 678 -1.76 27.80 24.38
CA LEU A 678 -2.62 27.86 23.20
C LEU A 678 -3.37 26.55 23.03
N ARG A 679 -4.70 26.61 22.97
CA ARG A 679 -5.60 25.54 22.55
C ARG A 679 -6.09 25.88 21.13
N THR A 680 -7.32 26.37 20.99
CA THR A 680 -7.98 26.56 19.69
C THR A 680 -7.90 28.00 19.18
N GLU A 681 -7.14 28.89 19.84
CA GLU A 681 -7.12 30.33 19.53
C GLU A 681 -6.51 30.64 18.15
N LEU A 682 -5.75 29.71 17.58
CA LEU A 682 -5.13 29.85 16.25
C LEU A 682 -5.95 29.22 15.12
N ASP A 683 -7.06 28.53 15.42
CA ASP A 683 -7.92 27.89 14.43
C ASP A 683 -8.47 28.93 13.42
N GLY A 684 -8.73 28.50 12.19
CA GLY A 684 -9.24 29.35 11.11
C GLY A 684 -8.43 29.28 9.82
N ARG A 685 -8.66 30.25 8.92
CA ARG A 685 -8.03 30.25 7.57
C ARG A 685 -6.51 30.40 7.63
N LEU A 686 -5.80 29.61 6.84
CA LEU A 686 -4.34 29.64 6.69
C LEU A 686 -3.84 31.02 6.23
N SER A 687 -4.56 31.68 5.33
CA SER A 687 -4.22 33.01 4.81
C SER A 687 -4.10 34.10 5.88
N ASN A 688 -4.78 33.94 7.02
CA ASN A 688 -4.77 34.89 8.13
C ASN A 688 -3.98 34.39 9.34
N PHE A 689 -3.24 33.28 9.20
CA PHE A 689 -2.56 32.62 10.33
C PHE A 689 -1.54 33.55 11.00
N GLY A 690 -0.64 34.18 10.23
CA GLY A 690 0.42 35.05 10.77
C GLY A 690 -0.14 36.22 11.58
N ALA A 691 -1.17 36.90 11.07
CA ALA A 691 -1.82 38.00 11.76
C ALA A 691 -2.49 37.54 13.08
N ARG A 692 -3.20 36.40 13.08
CA ARG A 692 -3.78 35.84 14.31
C ARG A 692 -2.71 35.47 15.33
N PHE A 693 -1.63 34.84 14.87
CA PHE A 693 -0.52 34.43 15.71
C PHE A 693 0.09 35.61 16.47
N TRP A 694 0.45 36.68 15.75
CA TRP A 694 1.06 37.84 16.39
C TRP A 694 0.07 38.66 17.22
N ALA A 695 -1.22 38.69 16.87
CA ALA A 695 -2.25 39.29 17.71
C ALA A 695 -2.37 38.62 19.08
N LEU A 696 -2.07 37.33 19.19
CA LEU A 696 -2.03 36.59 20.46
C LEU A 696 -0.71 36.76 21.21
N VAL A 697 0.43 36.80 20.50
CA VAL A 697 1.76 36.86 21.14
C VAL A 697 2.11 38.26 21.64
N LEU A 698 1.87 39.30 20.84
CA LEU A 698 2.32 40.67 21.12
C LEU A 698 1.80 41.25 22.45
N PRO A 699 0.53 41.04 22.88
CA PRO A 699 0.05 41.51 24.17
C PRO A 699 0.84 40.97 25.37
N HIS A 700 1.53 39.84 25.21
CA HIS A 700 2.35 39.23 26.25
C HIS A 700 3.83 39.64 26.15
N ALA A 701 4.26 40.20 25.00
CA ALA A 701 5.63 40.60 24.66
C ALA A 701 5.88 42.12 24.84
N ASN A 702 5.59 42.65 26.03
CA ASN A 702 5.70 44.10 26.31
C ASN A 702 7.10 44.68 26.06
N ASP A 703 8.14 43.89 26.28
CA ASP A 703 9.54 44.20 26.04
C ASP A 703 9.83 44.36 24.54
N LEU A 704 9.34 43.43 23.71
CA LEU A 704 9.43 43.52 22.25
C LEU A 704 8.66 44.74 21.72
N ALA A 705 7.40 44.91 22.14
CA ALA A 705 6.56 46.03 21.71
C ALA A 705 7.21 47.39 22.03
N ARG A 706 7.84 47.52 23.21
CA ARG A 706 8.57 48.73 23.60
C ARG A 706 9.80 48.96 22.73
N LYS A 707 10.58 47.91 22.43
CA LYS A 707 11.75 48.01 21.55
C LYS A 707 11.38 48.45 20.14
N LEU A 708 10.35 47.83 19.55
CA LEU A 708 9.87 48.19 18.22
C LEU A 708 9.34 49.63 18.19
N GLY A 709 8.53 50.02 19.18
CA GLY A 709 7.98 51.38 19.31
C GLY A 709 9.03 52.47 19.51
N ASN A 710 10.19 52.13 20.09
CA ASN A 710 11.33 53.04 20.23
C ASN A 710 12.18 53.16 18.95
N GLY A 711 11.79 52.50 17.85
CA GLY A 711 12.51 52.55 16.57
C GLY A 711 13.77 51.69 16.53
N ALA A 712 13.88 50.64 17.36
CA ALA A 712 15.03 49.74 17.32
C ALA A 712 15.12 49.02 15.96
N THR A 713 16.28 49.08 15.32
CA THR A 713 16.54 48.39 14.04
C THR A 713 16.77 46.90 14.26
N ILE A 714 16.16 46.06 13.42
CA ILE A 714 16.32 44.61 13.41
C ILE A 714 17.40 44.22 12.40
N THR A 715 18.42 43.51 12.86
CA THR A 715 19.55 43.06 12.02
C THR A 715 19.39 41.62 11.53
N ALA A 716 18.74 40.75 12.31
CA ALA A 716 18.50 39.37 11.93
C ALA A 716 17.18 38.82 12.48
N LEU A 717 16.53 38.01 11.65
CA LEU A 717 15.40 37.13 11.99
C LEU A 717 15.84 35.68 11.78
N GLU A 718 15.77 34.87 12.82
CA GLU A 718 16.16 33.46 12.75
C GLU A 718 14.99 32.58 13.17
N TYR A 719 14.70 31.53 12.38
CA TYR A 719 13.74 30.49 12.74
C TYR A 719 14.46 29.14 12.77
N SER A 720 14.35 28.42 13.88
CA SER A 720 14.92 27.08 14.04
C SER A 720 13.82 26.09 14.32
N ASP A 721 13.68 25.07 13.47
CA ASP A 721 12.75 23.96 13.67
C ASP A 721 13.19 22.76 12.84
N ARG A 722 13.39 21.61 13.49
CA ARG A 722 13.80 20.39 12.80
C ARG A 722 12.78 19.96 11.73
N TYR A 723 11.48 20.16 11.93
CA TYR A 723 10.42 19.49 11.15
C TYR A 723 9.75 20.39 10.10
N VAL A 724 10.51 21.30 9.48
CA VAL A 724 10.03 22.07 8.31
C VAL A 724 10.11 21.21 7.04
N LYS A 725 9.30 20.14 6.97
CA LYS A 725 9.43 19.07 5.97
C LYS A 725 8.20 18.85 5.07
N SER A 726 7.03 19.38 5.44
CA SER A 726 5.79 19.26 4.67
C SER A 726 5.32 20.60 4.10
N PRO A 727 4.58 20.61 2.97
CA PRO A 727 4.07 21.84 2.34
C PRO A 727 3.28 22.75 3.28
N LEU A 728 2.45 22.16 4.16
CA LEU A 728 1.67 22.91 5.15
C LEU A 728 2.58 23.62 6.16
N VAL A 729 3.57 22.93 6.74
CA VAL A 729 4.49 23.52 7.72
C VAL A 729 5.35 24.60 7.07
N VAL A 730 5.86 24.39 5.85
CA VAL A 730 6.57 25.41 5.06
C VAL A 730 5.72 26.67 4.92
N ARG A 731 4.42 26.52 4.62
CA ARG A 731 3.52 27.66 4.49
C ARG A 731 3.23 28.34 5.84
N LEU A 732 3.06 27.59 6.93
CA LEU A 732 2.86 28.16 8.28
C LEU A 732 4.07 28.97 8.75
N VAL A 733 5.29 28.46 8.53
CA VAL A 733 6.52 29.20 8.86
C VAL A 733 6.61 30.50 8.04
N ALA A 734 6.24 30.45 6.76
CA ALA A 734 6.22 31.66 5.92
C ALA A 734 5.16 32.68 6.39
N GLU A 735 4.00 32.23 6.87
CA GLU A 735 2.98 33.09 7.49
C GLU A 735 3.45 33.70 8.81
N LEU A 736 4.11 32.92 9.67
CA LEU A 736 4.65 33.41 10.94
C LEU A 736 5.68 34.52 10.72
N ILE A 737 6.65 34.29 9.84
CA ILE A 737 7.70 35.28 9.54
C ILE A 737 7.09 36.49 8.83
N GLY A 738 6.21 36.26 7.85
CA GLY A 738 5.53 37.32 7.10
C GLY A 738 4.72 38.25 8.00
N GLY A 739 3.90 37.69 8.89
CA GLY A 739 3.10 38.47 9.84
C GLY A 739 3.94 39.29 10.81
N PHE A 740 5.12 38.79 11.21
CA PHE A 740 6.05 39.56 12.04
C PHE A 740 6.64 40.75 11.27
N VAL A 741 7.11 40.51 10.05
CA VAL A 741 7.69 41.54 9.17
C VAL A 741 6.67 42.62 8.82
N GLU A 742 5.39 42.25 8.64
CA GLU A 742 4.31 43.22 8.45
C GLU A 742 4.08 44.09 9.70
N HIS A 743 4.10 43.48 10.89
CA HIS A 743 3.97 44.21 12.13
C HIS A 743 5.17 45.14 12.41
N ALA A 744 6.39 44.66 12.13
CA ALA A 744 7.65 45.35 12.37
C ALA A 744 8.18 46.10 11.12
N ALA A 745 7.30 46.49 10.20
CA ALA A 745 7.70 47.04 8.90
C ALA A 745 8.59 48.30 8.98
N ALA A 746 8.49 49.08 10.06
CA ALA A 746 9.32 50.26 10.30
C ALA A 746 10.70 49.93 10.90
N ASN A 747 10.93 48.68 11.32
CA ASN A 747 12.11 48.24 12.06
C ASN A 747 13.01 47.30 11.24
N VAL A 748 12.52 46.81 10.10
CA VAL A 748 13.26 45.96 9.15
C VAL A 748 13.72 46.77 7.93
N GLY A 749 14.84 46.36 7.33
CA GLY A 749 15.41 46.96 6.13
C GLY A 749 15.93 45.90 5.16
N ALA A 750 16.31 46.31 3.95
CA ALA A 750 16.79 45.39 2.89
C ALA A 750 18.06 44.61 3.30
N GLU A 751 18.76 45.07 4.33
CA GLU A 751 19.92 44.46 4.97
C GLU A 751 19.57 43.49 6.12
N THR A 752 18.32 43.48 6.61
CA THR A 752 17.88 42.56 7.67
C THR A 752 17.98 41.13 7.16
N SER A 753 18.82 40.33 7.79
CA SER A 753 19.02 38.92 7.41
C SER A 753 17.87 38.04 7.87
N VAL A 754 17.47 37.07 7.05
CA VAL A 754 16.47 36.04 7.42
C VAL A 754 17.10 34.66 7.26
N LYS A 755 17.20 33.90 8.34
CA LYS A 755 17.80 32.55 8.37
C LYS A 755 16.81 31.51 8.87
N ILE A 756 16.70 30.39 8.17
CA ILE A 756 15.89 29.25 8.58
C ILE A 756 16.81 28.04 8.77
N THR A 757 16.81 27.47 9.97
CA THR A 757 17.57 26.27 10.31
C THR A 757 16.61 25.08 10.45
N CYS A 758 16.76 24.06 9.62
CA CYS A 758 15.86 22.89 9.61
C CYS A 758 16.55 21.64 9.07
N MET A 759 15.99 20.45 9.32
CA MET A 759 16.66 19.20 8.93
C MET A 759 16.76 19.07 7.40
N GLN A 760 17.80 18.37 6.95
CA GLN A 760 17.85 17.86 5.59
C GLN A 760 16.77 16.80 5.39
N VAL A 761 15.99 16.92 4.31
CA VAL A 761 15.00 15.91 3.93
C VAL A 761 15.71 14.79 3.18
N GLN A 762 15.69 13.59 3.75
CA GLN A 762 16.23 12.39 3.12
C GLN A 762 15.14 11.63 2.35
N PRO A 763 15.46 11.04 1.18
CA PRO A 763 14.53 10.19 0.47
C PRO A 763 14.25 8.91 1.28
N GLU A 764 13.05 8.79 1.85
CA GLU A 764 12.63 7.59 2.55
C GLU A 764 12.40 6.43 1.55
N ARG A 765 13.19 5.36 1.66
CA ARG A 765 13.00 4.15 0.85
C ARG A 765 11.75 3.42 1.33
N GLY A 766 10.77 3.20 0.44
CA GLY A 766 9.61 2.33 0.70
C GLY A 766 8.34 3.04 1.17
N LYS A 767 8.40 4.28 1.64
CA LYS A 767 7.19 5.07 1.94
C LYS A 767 6.63 5.72 0.67
N ARG A 768 5.40 5.34 0.31
CA ARG A 768 4.68 5.90 -0.84
C ARG A 768 4.18 7.31 -0.50
N ASN A 769 4.84 8.36 -0.99
CA ASN A 769 4.38 9.76 -0.86
C ASN A 769 2.93 9.92 -1.38
N ARG A 770 2.04 10.50 -0.57
CA ARG A 770 0.60 10.60 -0.87
C ARG A 770 0.25 11.81 -1.75
N ASN A 771 1.22 12.63 -2.13
CA ASN A 771 1.03 13.89 -2.86
C ASN A 771 0.07 14.86 -2.14
N LEU A 772 0.07 14.88 -0.80
CA LEU A 772 -0.79 15.75 -0.01
C LEU A 772 0.01 16.89 0.63
N VAL A 773 -0.66 17.97 1.05
CA VAL A 773 0.00 19.10 1.74
C VAL A 773 0.65 18.73 3.07
N HIS A 774 0.30 17.57 3.64
CA HIS A 774 0.95 17.00 4.83
C HIS A 774 2.01 15.94 4.50
N SER A 775 2.21 15.60 3.21
CA SER A 775 3.26 14.66 2.82
C SER A 775 4.62 15.35 2.83
N ASP A 776 5.65 14.64 3.27
CA ASP A 776 7.01 15.16 3.24
C ASP A 776 7.53 15.27 1.79
N TRP A 777 8.42 16.23 1.54
CA TRP A 777 9.07 16.30 0.23
C TRP A 777 9.92 15.03 -0.02
N PRO A 778 9.98 14.53 -1.27
CA PRO A 778 10.84 13.39 -1.60
C PRO A 778 12.34 13.77 -1.70
N SER A 779 12.67 15.06 -1.76
CA SER A 779 14.02 15.58 -1.91
C SER A 779 14.20 16.91 -1.16
N GLY A 780 15.26 17.02 -0.36
CA GLY A 780 15.62 18.23 0.38
C GLY A 780 15.80 19.46 -0.52
N ARG A 781 16.47 19.31 -1.66
CA ARG A 781 16.74 20.44 -2.57
C ARG A 781 15.46 21.11 -3.07
N SER A 782 14.44 20.32 -3.45
CA SER A 782 13.16 20.88 -3.89
C SER A 782 12.43 21.60 -2.75
N ARG A 783 12.49 21.06 -1.52
CA ARG A 783 11.90 21.71 -0.34
C ARG A 783 12.61 23.04 -0.06
N ASP A 784 13.93 23.04 -0.09
CA ASP A 784 14.77 24.20 0.19
C ASP A 784 14.49 25.35 -0.79
N ASP A 785 14.52 25.05 -2.09
CA ASP A 785 14.27 26.02 -3.16
C ASP A 785 12.84 26.60 -3.07
N VAL A 786 11.85 25.77 -2.73
CA VAL A 786 10.46 26.21 -2.56
C VAL A 786 10.29 27.11 -1.33
N LEU A 787 10.87 26.74 -0.18
CA LEU A 787 10.78 27.55 1.04
C LEU A 787 11.49 28.90 0.86
N ALA A 788 12.71 28.90 0.32
CA ALA A 788 13.45 30.13 0.03
C ALA A 788 12.69 31.01 -0.97
N GLY A 789 12.15 30.43 -2.04
CA GLY A 789 11.38 31.14 -3.05
C GLY A 789 10.05 31.68 -2.54
N LEU A 790 9.33 30.93 -1.69
CA LEU A 790 8.08 31.38 -1.06
C LEU A 790 8.33 32.56 -0.13
N LEU A 791 9.35 32.49 0.73
CA LEU A 791 9.72 33.60 1.62
C LEU A 791 10.17 34.83 0.83
N THR A 792 11.02 34.67 -0.19
CA THR A 792 11.47 35.77 -1.05
C THR A 792 10.28 36.47 -1.70
N ARG A 793 9.30 35.70 -2.20
CA ARG A 793 8.09 36.23 -2.81
C ARG A 793 7.21 37.00 -1.82
N ARG A 794 7.11 36.54 -0.57
CA ARG A 794 6.25 37.13 0.47
C ARG A 794 6.87 38.35 1.14
N LEU A 795 8.15 38.28 1.48
CA LEU A 795 8.86 39.35 2.17
C LEU A 795 9.30 40.45 1.19
N GLY A 796 9.44 40.13 -0.10
CA GLY A 796 9.81 41.09 -1.14
C GLY A 796 11.19 41.70 -0.88
N ASN A 797 11.33 42.99 -1.18
CA ASN A 797 12.55 43.76 -0.93
C ASN A 797 12.63 44.38 0.48
N ARG A 798 11.76 43.95 1.41
CA ARG A 798 11.73 44.48 2.79
C ARG A 798 12.88 43.95 3.66
N VAL A 799 13.48 42.83 3.26
CA VAL A 799 14.55 42.12 3.96
C VAL A 799 15.55 41.57 2.95
N ALA A 800 16.70 41.11 3.41
CA ALA A 800 17.66 40.39 2.58
C ALA A 800 17.07 39.04 2.13
N THR A 801 17.59 38.49 1.03
CA THR A 801 17.19 37.18 0.52
C THR A 801 17.30 36.12 1.62
N PRO A 802 16.20 35.41 1.95
CA PRO A 802 16.20 34.38 2.97
C PRO A 802 17.21 33.27 2.69
N THR A 803 17.91 32.82 3.73
CA THR A 803 18.90 31.75 3.67
C THR A 803 18.42 30.54 4.47
N LEU A 804 18.75 29.34 3.98
CA LEU A 804 18.44 28.09 4.66
C LEU A 804 19.73 27.41 5.06
N ASP A 805 19.76 26.94 6.31
CA ASP A 805 20.81 26.12 6.87
C ASP A 805 20.23 24.74 7.19
N THR A 806 20.80 23.70 6.58
CA THR A 806 20.26 22.35 6.70
C THR A 806 21.35 21.35 7.06
N ASP A 807 21.07 20.56 8.08
CA ASP A 807 21.98 19.55 8.60
C ASP A 807 21.20 18.26 8.90
N GLU A 808 21.91 17.19 9.27
CA GLU A 808 21.31 15.97 9.78
C GLU A 808 20.48 16.26 11.04
N ARG A 809 19.37 15.52 11.22
CA ARG A 809 18.36 15.82 12.25
C ARG A 809 18.91 15.95 13.66
N TYR A 810 19.97 15.19 13.98
CA TYR A 810 20.57 15.12 15.31
C TYR A 810 21.60 16.23 15.55
N ASN A 811 22.08 16.89 14.49
CA ASN A 811 23.00 18.03 14.57
C ASN A 811 22.26 19.36 14.83
N ILE A 812 20.94 19.39 14.61
CA ILE A 812 20.09 20.55 14.86
C ILE A 812 19.55 20.48 16.28
N ALA A 813 19.53 21.59 17.01
CA ALA A 813 18.99 21.61 18.37
C ALA A 813 17.51 21.15 18.43
N HIS A 814 17.10 20.55 19.55
CA HIS A 814 15.68 20.22 19.81
C HIS A 814 14.81 21.48 19.94
N ALA A 815 15.41 22.57 20.43
CA ALA A 815 14.75 23.84 20.65
C ALA A 815 14.19 24.39 19.35
N ARG A 816 12.87 24.65 19.35
CA ARG A 816 12.17 25.30 18.24
C ARG A 816 11.86 26.72 18.65
N GLY A 817 12.11 27.67 17.75
CA GLY A 817 11.90 29.05 18.11
C GLY A 817 12.15 30.05 17.00
N PHE A 818 11.67 31.24 17.28
CA PHE A 818 11.85 32.44 16.48
C PHE A 818 12.66 33.45 17.28
N PHE A 819 13.74 33.95 16.68
CA PHE A 819 14.72 34.81 17.32
C PHE A 819 14.84 36.12 16.54
N VAL A 820 14.87 37.23 17.26
CA VAL A 820 15.00 38.57 16.71
C VAL A 820 16.24 39.22 17.29
N ARG A 821 17.19 39.62 16.45
CA ARG A 821 18.40 40.35 16.85
C ARG A 821 18.28 41.83 16.47
N PHE A 822 18.65 42.70 17.40
CA PHE A 822 18.59 44.15 17.23
C PHE A 822 19.99 44.74 17.01
N GLY A 823 20.04 45.94 16.44
CA GLY A 823 21.29 46.67 16.19
C GLY A 823 22.06 47.07 17.46
N ASP A 824 21.41 47.04 18.63
CA ASP A 824 22.04 47.28 19.94
C ASP A 824 22.69 46.01 20.55
N GLY A 825 22.70 44.89 19.81
CA GLY A 825 23.28 43.62 20.25
C GLY A 825 22.36 42.77 21.12
N THR A 826 21.18 43.27 21.51
CA THR A 826 20.22 42.46 22.28
C THR A 826 19.43 41.51 21.38
N SER A 827 18.88 40.45 21.98
CA SER A 827 18.00 39.52 21.28
C SER A 827 16.68 39.29 22.02
N TRP A 828 15.65 38.98 21.25
CA TRP A 828 14.34 38.55 21.75
C TRP A 828 14.04 37.15 21.23
N THR A 829 13.39 36.33 22.05
CA THR A 829 13.17 34.92 21.75
C THR A 829 11.74 34.50 22.04
N LEU A 830 11.17 33.83 21.04
CA LEU A 830 9.93 33.06 21.16
C LEU A 830 10.29 31.57 21.01
N ARG A 831 10.15 30.79 22.08
CA ARG A 831 10.28 29.33 22.02
C ARG A 831 8.91 28.69 21.81
N LEU A 832 8.90 27.67 20.97
CA LEU A 832 7.72 26.88 20.60
C LEU A 832 7.97 25.44 21.06
N ASP A 833 7.07 24.86 21.85
CA ASP A 833 7.21 23.46 22.27
C ASP A 833 7.02 22.47 21.10
N GLU A 834 6.03 22.72 20.24
CA GLU A 834 5.70 21.88 19.08
C GLU A 834 6.09 22.50 17.72
N GLY A 835 6.76 23.65 17.71
CA GLY A 835 7.03 24.36 16.45
C GLY A 835 5.73 24.79 15.78
N MET A 836 5.62 24.61 14.47
CA MET A 836 4.37 24.83 13.72
C MET A 836 3.59 23.53 13.42
N GLY A 837 4.05 22.38 13.92
CA GLY A 837 3.48 21.07 13.62
C GLY A 837 2.17 20.75 14.34
N PHE A 838 1.78 21.54 15.35
CA PHE A 838 0.54 21.35 16.11
C PHE A 838 -0.73 21.79 15.35
N MET A 839 -0.57 22.55 14.27
CA MET A 839 -1.66 22.96 13.39
C MET A 839 -1.83 21.93 12.26
N HIS A 840 -3.07 21.52 12.00
CA HIS A 840 -3.38 20.55 10.96
C HIS A 840 -4.53 21.05 10.08
N THR A 841 -4.80 20.34 8.99
CA THR A 841 -5.99 20.54 8.16
C THR A 841 -6.59 19.19 7.79
N GLU A 842 -7.91 19.06 7.89
CA GLU A 842 -8.65 17.91 7.36
C GLU A 842 -8.83 18.00 5.82
N ASP A 843 -8.55 19.17 5.23
CA ASP A 843 -8.58 19.36 3.80
C ASP A 843 -7.44 18.55 3.15
N GLY A 844 -7.76 17.37 2.63
CA GLY A 844 -6.85 16.48 1.87
C GLY A 844 -6.39 17.05 0.54
N ARG A 845 -5.94 18.31 0.51
CA ARG A 845 -5.47 19.03 -0.67
C ARG A 845 -4.20 18.39 -1.19
N GLY A 846 -4.19 18.14 -2.50
CA GLY A 846 -3.02 17.66 -3.21
C GLY A 846 -1.90 18.72 -3.30
N PHE A 847 -0.66 18.25 -3.36
CA PHE A 847 0.54 19.05 -3.57
C PHE A 847 1.40 18.49 -4.72
N PRO A 848 1.80 19.32 -5.70
CA PRO A 848 2.42 18.83 -6.94
C PRO A 848 3.95 18.64 -6.79
N PHE A 849 4.39 17.65 -6.01
CA PHE A 849 5.83 17.40 -5.75
C PHE A 849 6.68 17.17 -7.00
N ALA A 850 6.10 16.65 -8.09
CA ALA A 850 6.80 16.38 -9.34
C ALA A 850 6.89 17.58 -10.30
N GLN A 851 6.19 18.69 -10.00
CA GLN A 851 6.21 19.89 -10.84
C GLN A 851 7.44 20.77 -10.56
N PRO A 852 7.84 21.66 -11.49
CA PRO A 852 8.93 22.60 -11.25
C PRO A 852 8.72 23.47 -10.00
N VAL A 853 9.81 23.85 -9.33
CA VAL A 853 9.82 24.67 -8.10
C VAL A 853 8.91 25.89 -8.19
N LYS A 854 8.91 26.60 -9.32
CA LYS A 854 8.05 27.78 -9.54
C LYS A 854 6.56 27.46 -9.39
N VAL A 855 6.10 26.34 -9.94
CA VAL A 855 4.70 25.90 -9.86
C VAL A 855 4.34 25.51 -8.43
N GLN A 856 5.26 24.85 -7.73
CA GLN A 856 5.10 24.50 -6.32
C GLN A 856 4.96 25.76 -5.43
N ILE A 857 5.79 26.79 -5.67
CA ILE A 857 5.69 28.08 -4.96
C ILE A 857 4.34 28.75 -5.22
N GLU A 858 3.89 28.83 -6.48
CA GLU A 858 2.60 29.43 -6.83
C GLU A 858 1.42 28.69 -6.20
N HIS A 859 1.51 27.36 -6.11
CA HIS A 859 0.51 26.52 -5.45
C HIS A 859 0.46 26.78 -3.93
N LEU A 860 1.62 26.82 -3.27
CA LEU A 860 1.71 27.18 -1.85
C LEU A 860 1.24 28.60 -1.58
N ASP A 861 1.56 29.56 -2.45
CA ASP A 861 1.21 30.96 -2.26
C ASP A 861 -0.32 31.16 -2.25
N LYS A 862 -1.03 30.38 -3.08
CA LYS A 862 -2.50 30.36 -3.19
C LYS A 862 -3.19 29.38 -2.25
N LEU A 863 -2.45 28.58 -1.49
CA LEU A 863 -3.03 27.61 -0.56
C LEU A 863 -3.76 28.35 0.57
N ASP A 864 -5.07 28.15 0.66
CA ASP A 864 -5.87 28.60 1.78
C ASP A 864 -6.85 27.51 2.22
N VAL A 865 -6.57 26.93 3.38
CA VAL A 865 -7.30 25.81 3.98
C VAL A 865 -7.79 26.19 5.37
N GLN A 866 -8.77 25.45 5.87
CA GLN A 866 -9.13 25.54 7.27
C GLN A 866 -8.03 24.88 8.11
N LEU A 867 -7.52 25.61 9.10
CA LEU A 867 -6.57 25.09 10.08
C LEU A 867 -7.28 24.85 11.40
N ASP A 868 -6.99 23.71 12.00
CA ASP A 868 -7.47 23.34 13.31
C ASP A 868 -6.32 22.72 14.10
N LYS A 869 -6.28 22.98 15.41
CA LYS A 869 -5.33 22.34 16.31
C LYS A 869 -5.49 20.81 16.29
N TYR A 870 -4.38 20.09 16.09
CA TYR A 870 -4.37 18.63 16.00
C TYR A 870 -4.89 17.93 17.28
N LEU A 871 -4.60 18.49 18.46
CA LEU A 871 -5.01 17.98 19.76
C LEU A 871 -5.62 19.11 20.62
N PRO A 872 -6.89 19.49 20.42
CA PRO A 872 -7.47 20.70 21.02
C PRO A 872 -7.58 20.65 22.55
N LEU A 873 -7.59 19.45 23.13
CA LEU A 873 -7.63 19.25 24.58
C LEU A 873 -6.29 19.54 25.28
N PHE A 874 -5.19 19.70 24.54
CA PHE A 874 -3.86 19.88 25.10
C PHE A 874 -3.32 21.25 24.71
N PRO A 875 -2.86 22.09 25.65
CA PRO A 875 -2.28 23.37 25.29
C PRO A 875 -0.88 23.17 24.70
N SER A 876 -0.59 23.92 23.63
CA SER A 876 0.78 24.11 23.12
C SER A 876 1.33 25.33 23.86
N GLN A 877 2.56 25.23 24.33
CA GLN A 877 3.20 26.24 25.17
C GLN A 877 4.17 27.09 24.35
N LEU A 878 3.97 28.40 24.44
CA LEU A 878 4.89 29.40 23.94
C LEU A 878 5.63 30.04 25.10
N PHE A 879 6.95 30.12 25.03
CA PHE A 879 7.75 30.88 25.99
C PHE A 879 8.27 32.16 25.33
N ILE A 880 7.91 33.30 25.90
CA ILE A 880 8.16 34.62 25.35
C ILE A 880 9.09 35.39 26.28
N GLY A 881 10.24 35.85 25.81
CA GLY A 881 11.14 36.64 26.65
C GLY A 881 12.35 37.23 25.92
N GLN A 882 13.04 38.12 26.63
CA GLN A 882 14.31 38.69 26.21
C GLN A 882 15.45 37.76 26.62
N THR A 883 16.33 37.45 25.68
CA THR A 883 17.56 36.70 25.97
C THR A 883 18.68 37.72 26.10
N VAL A 884 19.25 37.84 27.30
CA VAL A 884 20.51 38.55 27.50
C VAL A 884 21.59 37.51 27.20
N GLU A 885 22.25 37.64 26.03
CA GLU A 885 23.48 36.87 25.75
C GLU A 885 24.59 37.24 26.74
#